data_AF-A0A2G8LQW8-F1
#
_entry.id   AF-A0A2G8LQW8-F1
#
_cell.length_a   1.000
_cell.length_b   1.000
_cell.length_c   1.000
_cell.angle_alpha   90.00
_cell.angle_beta   90.00
_cell.angle_gamma   90.00
#
_symmetry.space_group_name_H-M   'P 1'
#
loop_
_entity.id
_entity.type
_entity.pdbx_description
1 polymer ?
#
loop_
_entity_poly.entity_id
_entity_poly.type
_entity_poly.pdbx_seq_one_letter_code
_entity_poly.pdbx_strand_id
1 'polypeptide(L)'
;MEREATRSLFSSKVAELKGEWYNIRDELYQALMNLKDGIEECLGTIKKKEDVSQANEHFSKQLELLQAALKDKAQKHPLFTLQDRWQEVEQIDSTRSQILIEIDKRMRDGQRFYLQHKLALDTVRGQQLNAVVAYLSKPLDLGQQTYVTAAGFLQRAGQGHLVAQYEKLEQELNQAVHQRRKQLNHCMEKLQLYCSVAVKFPENFAEQNRIYVWQGWLQQLYQDMNPDICKRLLQQFQREYSAPSARQVKEILAKEIQLARAATKAKGVLKETNMRGKVELQEMASGGSTRVENLHKQLQKLLQGSEDGLYKNVVVKDGPLVKLEDSLHAAENILSLPPLLAEIQDETKPLEKILQCIHFINSSIDQLLLLFSHFEQLWLPEIVELLQEGDRSLQSTIGILNDLIKDCPMGLQEMITAMELSLQSAADAPQITLVEACHMLQAKYQSFLGSFMTGSKSHLAPTQAENLILDLNEHFKLIRDNLEKMILSRESLEILRNWRTTLITSENLAQVKDLLFLYQVQFTQQVLRAAQQYVTNKPKENGTSSKGKRYNSQSKQSLHNQTAVMEPVKKCIGRIAQKMIVGLGSELLRCASIITVAHVIPEMRSSLPAVEGIAGFVELTQEHLMKTTVTNNSKSKGELEDAVKELVDAVYGLNRTSGVGDADVSGVGESSGGRVVMMQWLYEDVLLTERNFRFQHPARTFVMTGIHREYQQLVVMDRSISSMLEKMVAMQGGISQRLKWAAGANPQVSEVLKTVESSLEHKTTVYQLEAKHSSQLTALSSAILHFEAHRTRTSEAIKSDAAVHDLFKRCDTSPSSEAKALCVSDLEVSLVTMRPPTQEKPINAKWIRGLIDLVKKKMAEGEKLLSAAEVEVNSGKDSLLGKLEPVYGKMSDFHNIVSEVKPHLRSLAQEEDDNGDGSDTEFGESAKKFLTDYRDFSEDLASIVKQVRREKGENDANRLEMLSDLQSKMPAFADVMSRIFDSLVFLATPLTTTAVEENTTNKKERSTATGEENT
;
A
#
# COMPACT_ATOMS: atom_id res chain seq x y z
N MET A 1 -24.73 69.84 11.13
CA MET A 1 -25.26 70.89 10.22
C MET A 1 -24.34 71.14 9.02
N GLU A 2 -23.27 71.95 9.08
CA GLU A 2 -22.46 72.23 7.85
C GLU A 2 -21.84 70.96 7.23
N ARG A 3 -21.08 70.16 8.00
CA ARG A 3 -20.54 68.85 7.57
C ARG A 3 -21.59 67.90 6.96
N GLU A 4 -22.80 67.93 7.50
CA GLU A 4 -23.94 67.09 7.09
C GLU A 4 -24.60 67.60 5.80
N ALA A 5 -24.67 68.93 5.63
CA ALA A 5 -25.05 69.57 4.39
C ALA A 5 -24.02 69.31 3.29
N THR A 6 -22.72 69.42 3.57
CA THR A 6 -21.63 69.07 2.63
C THR A 6 -21.70 67.60 2.23
N ARG A 7 -21.95 66.68 3.18
CA ARG A 7 -22.14 65.24 2.89
C ARG A 7 -23.37 64.98 2.03
N SER A 8 -24.48 65.69 2.27
CA SER A 8 -25.70 65.60 1.46
C SER A 8 -25.51 66.16 0.05
N LEU A 9 -24.82 67.29 -0.10
CA LEU A 9 -24.46 67.87 -1.41
C LEU A 9 -23.53 66.95 -2.20
N PHE A 10 -22.52 66.38 -1.54
CA PHE A 10 -21.63 65.38 -2.13
C PHE A 10 -22.40 64.14 -2.61
N SER A 11 -23.25 63.56 -1.74
CA SER A 11 -24.08 62.39 -2.09
C SER A 11 -25.02 62.69 -3.27
N SER A 12 -25.68 63.86 -3.27
CA SER A 12 -26.53 64.29 -4.38
C SER A 12 -25.76 64.49 -5.69
N LYS A 13 -24.54 65.05 -5.64
CA LYS A 13 -23.73 65.29 -6.84
C LYS A 13 -23.14 64.00 -7.41
N VAL A 14 -22.73 63.06 -6.54
CA VAL A 14 -22.32 61.71 -7.00
C VAL A 14 -23.52 60.94 -7.56
N ALA A 15 -24.73 61.09 -7.00
CA ALA A 15 -25.94 60.46 -7.55
C ALA A 15 -26.30 60.97 -8.95
N GLU A 16 -26.15 62.27 -9.22
CA GLU A 16 -26.29 62.87 -10.56
C GLU A 16 -25.26 62.29 -11.55
N LEU A 17 -23.98 62.28 -11.18
CA LEU A 17 -22.88 61.85 -12.04
C LEU A 17 -22.76 60.32 -12.20
N LYS A 18 -23.50 59.52 -11.40
CA LYS A 18 -23.35 58.05 -11.30
C LYS A 18 -23.47 57.31 -12.64
N GLY A 19 -24.35 57.77 -13.52
CA GLY A 19 -24.54 57.16 -14.84
C GLY A 19 -23.34 57.37 -15.77
N GLU A 20 -22.87 58.62 -15.88
CA GLU A 20 -21.71 58.98 -16.69
C GLU A 20 -20.41 58.39 -16.12
N TRP A 21 -20.29 58.36 -14.79
CA TRP A 21 -19.19 57.73 -14.05
C TRP A 21 -18.99 56.26 -14.44
N TYR A 22 -20.05 55.44 -14.38
CA TYR A 22 -19.93 54.04 -14.78
C TYR A 22 -19.78 53.83 -16.29
N ASN A 23 -20.33 54.72 -17.13
CA ASN A 23 -20.07 54.65 -18.57
C ASN A 23 -18.58 54.91 -18.89
N ILE A 24 -17.95 55.90 -18.24
CA ILE A 24 -16.51 56.15 -18.38
C ILE A 24 -15.70 54.97 -17.84
N ARG A 25 -16.11 54.34 -16.72
CA ARG A 25 -15.46 53.12 -16.20
C ARG A 25 -15.38 52.03 -17.28
N ASP A 26 -16.52 51.74 -17.90
CA ASP A 26 -16.66 50.61 -18.82
C ASP A 26 -15.97 50.90 -20.17
N GLU A 27 -16.09 52.13 -20.67
CA GLU A 27 -15.38 52.58 -21.88
C GLU A 27 -13.85 52.67 -21.67
N LEU A 28 -13.38 53.13 -20.51
CA LEU A 28 -11.95 53.17 -20.16
C LEU A 28 -11.40 51.75 -19.94
N TYR A 29 -12.17 50.85 -19.31
CA TYR A 29 -11.81 49.44 -19.19
C TYR A 29 -11.61 48.80 -20.57
N GLN A 30 -12.58 48.99 -21.48
CA GLN A 30 -12.51 48.44 -22.83
C GLN A 30 -11.33 49.03 -23.62
N ALA A 31 -11.07 50.34 -23.48
CA ALA A 31 -9.91 50.98 -24.11
C ALA A 31 -8.58 50.40 -23.57
N LEU A 32 -8.47 50.15 -22.26
CA LEU A 32 -7.30 49.54 -21.63
C LEU A 32 -7.11 48.07 -22.05
N MET A 33 -8.18 47.29 -22.19
CA MET A 33 -8.09 45.91 -22.70
C MET A 33 -7.68 45.89 -24.19
N ASN A 34 -8.25 46.77 -25.02
CA ASN A 34 -7.84 46.92 -26.42
C ASN A 34 -6.35 47.32 -26.53
N LEU A 35 -5.85 48.18 -25.63
CA LEU A 35 -4.44 48.55 -25.54
C LEU A 35 -3.56 47.34 -25.15
N LYS A 36 -3.99 46.54 -24.17
CA LYS A 36 -3.30 45.30 -23.77
C LYS A 36 -3.13 44.34 -24.95
N ASP A 37 -4.22 44.08 -25.68
CA ASP A 37 -4.19 43.18 -26.85
C ASP A 37 -3.28 43.74 -27.96
N GLY A 38 -3.21 45.08 -28.11
CA GLY A 38 -2.23 45.74 -28.98
C GLY A 38 -0.78 45.58 -28.54
N ILE A 39 -0.50 45.60 -27.24
CA ILE A 39 0.83 45.35 -26.68
C ILE A 39 1.24 43.89 -26.95
N GLU A 40 0.32 42.93 -26.76
CA GLU A 40 0.56 41.50 -27.03
C GLU A 40 0.82 41.21 -28.51
N GLU A 41 0.02 41.81 -29.40
CA GLU A 41 0.22 41.75 -30.86
C GLU A 41 1.58 42.33 -31.27
N CYS A 42 1.96 43.50 -30.72
CA CYS A 42 3.24 44.14 -30.99
C CYS A 42 4.43 43.29 -30.47
N LEU A 43 4.35 42.77 -29.24
CA LEU A 43 5.35 41.84 -28.67
C LEU A 43 5.53 40.59 -29.55
N GLY A 44 4.45 39.99 -30.03
CA GLY A 44 4.48 38.84 -30.93
C GLY A 44 5.22 39.11 -32.24
N THR A 45 4.96 40.25 -32.88
CA THR A 45 5.66 40.65 -34.11
C THR A 45 7.15 40.94 -33.88
N ILE A 46 7.51 41.61 -32.78
CA ILE A 46 8.92 41.90 -32.45
C ILE A 46 9.69 40.60 -32.17
N LYS A 47 9.11 39.68 -31.39
CA LYS A 47 9.73 38.37 -31.12
C LYS A 47 9.92 37.55 -32.40
N LYS A 48 8.93 37.52 -33.29
CA LYS A 48 9.03 36.86 -34.60
C LYS A 48 10.17 37.44 -35.46
N LYS A 49 10.37 38.77 -35.44
CA LYS A 49 11.50 39.43 -36.10
C LYS A 49 12.84 39.00 -35.47
N GLU A 50 12.90 38.93 -34.13
CA GLU A 50 14.08 38.50 -33.39
C GLU A 50 14.45 37.03 -33.69
N ASP A 51 13.50 36.10 -33.62
CA ASP A 51 13.71 34.67 -33.92
C ASP A 51 14.28 34.47 -35.34
N VAL A 52 13.74 35.19 -36.34
CA VAL A 52 14.24 35.18 -37.72
C VAL A 52 15.65 35.80 -37.82
N SER A 53 15.92 36.87 -37.07
CA SER A 53 17.25 37.49 -37.01
C SER A 53 18.31 36.56 -36.41
N GLN A 54 18.01 35.93 -35.27
CA GLN A 54 18.90 34.97 -34.61
C GLN A 54 19.17 33.75 -35.51
N ALA A 55 18.16 33.24 -36.21
CA ALA A 55 18.33 32.17 -37.20
C ALA A 55 19.25 32.60 -38.37
N ASN A 56 19.13 33.84 -38.86
CA ASN A 56 19.98 34.36 -39.92
C ASN A 56 21.43 34.60 -39.45
N GLU A 57 21.63 35.05 -38.21
CA GLU A 57 22.95 35.16 -37.57
C GLU A 57 23.61 33.78 -37.42
N HIS A 58 22.85 32.76 -37.04
CA HIS A 58 23.32 31.37 -37.00
C HIS A 58 23.76 30.87 -38.39
N PHE A 59 23.00 31.14 -39.44
CA PHE A 59 23.42 30.85 -40.82
C PHE A 59 24.68 31.64 -41.23
N SER A 60 24.85 32.89 -40.77
CA SER A 60 26.08 33.65 -41.01
C SER A 60 27.30 32.99 -40.35
N LYS A 61 27.19 32.56 -39.08
CA LYS A 61 28.26 31.82 -38.38
C LYS A 61 28.62 30.50 -39.08
N GLN A 62 27.62 29.79 -39.61
CA GLN A 62 27.85 28.61 -40.44
C GLN A 62 28.56 28.95 -41.77
N LEU A 63 28.17 30.03 -42.42
CA LEU A 63 28.79 30.49 -43.66
C LEU A 63 30.26 30.90 -43.45
N GLU A 64 30.58 31.56 -42.34
CA GLU A 64 31.94 31.90 -41.94
C GLU A 64 32.80 30.64 -41.73
N LEU A 65 32.28 29.66 -40.98
CA LEU A 65 32.96 28.38 -40.73
C LEU A 65 33.24 27.60 -42.03
N LEU A 66 32.26 27.53 -42.93
CA LEU A 66 32.41 26.87 -44.24
C LEU A 66 33.40 27.62 -45.15
N GLN A 67 33.42 28.96 -45.12
CA GLN A 67 34.37 29.77 -45.88
C GLN A 67 35.79 29.69 -45.33
N ALA A 68 35.96 29.62 -44.01
CA ALA A 68 37.26 29.41 -43.37
C ALA A 68 37.88 28.07 -43.83
N ALA A 69 37.08 27.00 -43.87
CA ALA A 69 37.51 25.70 -44.36
C ALA A 69 37.93 25.69 -45.84
N LEU A 70 37.28 26.48 -46.71
CA LEU A 70 37.71 26.59 -48.13
C LEU A 70 38.95 27.47 -48.32
N LYS A 71 39.23 28.40 -47.40
CA LYS A 71 40.45 29.24 -47.43
C LYS A 71 41.69 28.45 -46.96
N ASP A 72 41.51 27.42 -46.15
CA ASP A 72 42.59 26.52 -45.72
C ASP A 72 43.03 25.56 -46.84
N LYS A 73 44.06 26.00 -47.58
CA LYS A 73 44.71 25.19 -48.63
C LYS A 73 45.41 23.93 -48.11
N ALA A 74 45.65 23.81 -46.81
CA ALA A 74 46.32 22.65 -46.20
C ALA A 74 45.34 21.57 -45.70
N GLN A 75 44.02 21.81 -45.78
CA GLN A 75 42.95 20.88 -45.34
C GLN A 75 43.09 20.41 -43.88
N LYS A 76 43.60 21.28 -43.00
CA LYS A 76 43.74 21.04 -41.56
C LYS A 76 42.53 21.52 -40.75
N HIS A 77 41.61 22.26 -41.38
CA HIS A 77 40.40 22.76 -40.75
C HIS A 77 39.52 21.62 -40.18
N PRO A 78 38.96 21.73 -38.95
CA PRO A 78 38.20 20.66 -38.29
C PRO A 78 37.05 20.06 -39.13
N LEU A 79 36.42 20.85 -39.99
CA LEU A 79 35.38 20.35 -40.91
C LEU A 79 35.85 19.18 -41.80
N PHE A 80 37.15 19.03 -42.11
CA PHE A 80 37.62 17.89 -42.90
C PHE A 80 37.71 16.58 -42.10
N THR A 81 37.86 16.65 -40.77
CA THR A 81 37.78 15.47 -39.87
C THR A 81 36.39 15.26 -39.28
N LEU A 82 35.42 16.13 -39.61
CA LEU A 82 34.05 16.04 -39.10
C LEU A 82 33.36 14.74 -39.51
N GLN A 83 33.67 14.18 -40.68
CA GLN A 83 33.06 12.93 -41.11
C GLN A 83 33.45 11.76 -40.19
N ASP A 84 34.72 11.67 -39.80
CA ASP A 84 35.22 10.61 -38.93
C ASP A 84 34.71 10.81 -37.49
N ARG A 85 34.77 12.05 -36.96
CA ARG A 85 34.18 12.42 -35.65
C ARG A 85 32.68 12.15 -35.58
N TRP A 86 31.95 12.37 -36.67
CA TRP A 86 30.51 12.07 -36.74
C TRP A 86 30.24 10.56 -36.75
N GLN A 87 31.06 9.77 -37.47
CA GLN A 87 30.98 8.31 -37.42
C GLN A 87 31.29 7.75 -36.03
N GLU A 88 32.22 8.35 -35.29
CA GLU A 88 32.44 8.02 -33.87
C GLU A 88 31.19 8.30 -33.03
N VAL A 89 30.57 9.48 -33.17
CA VAL A 89 29.30 9.80 -32.47
C VAL A 89 28.18 8.83 -32.83
N GLU A 90 28.03 8.46 -34.11
CA GLU A 90 27.04 7.47 -34.57
C GLU A 90 27.31 6.06 -34.01
N GLN A 91 28.57 5.65 -33.91
CA GLN A 91 28.96 4.40 -33.24
C GLN A 91 28.66 4.43 -31.74
N ILE A 92 28.87 5.56 -31.07
CA ILE A 92 28.52 5.76 -29.66
C ILE A 92 27.00 5.66 -29.47
N ASP A 93 26.22 6.32 -30.32
CA ASP A 93 24.76 6.28 -30.28
C ASP A 93 24.20 4.88 -30.56
N SER A 94 24.74 4.18 -31.55
CA SER A 94 24.40 2.79 -31.84
C SER A 94 24.71 1.87 -30.66
N THR A 95 25.91 2.01 -30.06
CA THR A 95 26.33 1.23 -28.89
C THR A 95 25.45 1.50 -27.67
N ARG A 96 25.16 2.77 -27.36
CA ARG A 96 24.26 3.17 -26.26
C ARG A 96 22.84 2.65 -26.49
N SER A 97 22.33 2.73 -27.72
CA SER A 97 21.01 2.22 -28.09
C SER A 97 20.91 0.70 -27.92
N GLN A 98 21.94 -0.06 -28.34
CA GLN A 98 22.00 -1.50 -28.14
C GLN A 98 22.01 -1.88 -26.65
N ILE A 99 22.79 -1.16 -25.83
CA ILE A 99 22.80 -1.35 -24.37
C ILE A 99 21.41 -1.09 -23.77
N LEU A 100 20.74 0.01 -24.14
CA LEU A 100 19.41 0.36 -23.65
C LEU A 100 18.34 -0.67 -24.08
N ILE A 101 18.40 -1.21 -25.29
CA ILE A 101 17.54 -2.31 -25.76
C ILE A 101 17.77 -3.59 -24.94
N GLU A 102 19.03 -3.88 -24.58
CA GLU A 102 19.38 -5.05 -23.76
C GLU A 102 18.93 -4.90 -22.30
N ILE A 103 19.04 -3.69 -21.73
CA ILE A 103 18.50 -3.30 -20.42
C ILE A 103 16.98 -3.47 -20.40
N ASP A 104 16.27 -2.84 -21.34
CA ASP A 104 14.81 -2.88 -21.49
C ASP A 104 14.29 -4.32 -21.66
N LYS A 105 14.97 -5.15 -22.46
CA LYS A 105 14.66 -6.58 -22.56
C LYS A 105 14.80 -7.29 -21.20
N ARG A 106 15.92 -7.11 -20.49
CA ARG A 106 16.12 -7.73 -19.17
C ARG A 106 15.12 -7.22 -18.13
N MET A 107 14.73 -5.95 -18.19
CA MET A 107 13.69 -5.38 -17.31
C MET A 107 12.33 -6.04 -17.54
N ARG A 108 11.90 -6.21 -18.81
CA ARG A 108 10.66 -6.93 -19.14
C ARG A 108 10.68 -8.40 -18.72
N ASP A 109 11.77 -9.11 -19.00
CA ASP A 109 11.94 -10.51 -18.59
C ASP A 109 11.88 -10.62 -17.05
N GLY A 110 12.59 -9.73 -16.35
CA GLY A 110 12.56 -9.63 -14.89
C GLY A 110 11.16 -9.36 -14.33
N GLN A 111 10.39 -8.46 -14.94
CA GLN A 111 9.05 -8.11 -14.47
C GLN A 111 8.08 -9.28 -14.61
N ARG A 112 8.16 -10.02 -15.73
CA ARG A 112 7.42 -11.26 -15.93
C ARG A 112 7.77 -12.30 -14.85
N PHE A 113 9.06 -12.47 -14.56
CA PHE A 113 9.50 -13.41 -13.52
C PHE A 113 9.05 -12.98 -12.12
N TYR A 114 9.19 -11.71 -11.74
CA TYR A 114 8.72 -11.20 -10.45
C TYR A 114 7.22 -11.42 -10.26
N LEU A 115 6.39 -11.10 -11.25
CA LEU A 115 4.95 -11.36 -11.20
C LEU A 115 4.63 -12.85 -11.05
N GLN A 116 5.36 -13.71 -11.76
CA GLN A 116 5.22 -15.17 -11.65
C GLN A 116 5.66 -15.69 -10.27
N HIS A 117 6.72 -15.14 -9.68
CA HIS A 117 7.20 -15.51 -8.34
C HIS A 117 6.26 -15.05 -7.25
N LYS A 118 5.73 -13.81 -7.35
CA LYS A 118 4.73 -13.27 -6.42
C LYS A 118 3.48 -14.13 -6.43
N LEU A 119 2.90 -14.39 -7.61
CA LEU A 119 1.74 -15.27 -7.76
C LEU A 119 2.00 -16.68 -7.19
N ALA A 120 3.19 -17.25 -7.41
CA ALA A 120 3.56 -18.56 -6.85
C ALA A 120 3.63 -18.55 -5.32
N LEU A 121 4.24 -17.53 -4.73
CA LEU A 121 4.31 -17.36 -3.27
C LEU A 121 2.92 -17.11 -2.66
N ASP A 122 2.07 -16.31 -3.30
CA ASP A 122 0.70 -16.07 -2.87
C ASP A 122 -0.16 -17.34 -2.97
N THR A 123 0.05 -18.17 -4.00
CA THR A 123 -0.59 -19.49 -4.16
C THR A 123 -0.18 -20.47 -3.04
N VAL A 124 1.09 -20.41 -2.63
CA VAL A 124 1.70 -21.24 -1.57
C VAL A 124 1.30 -20.79 -0.16
N ARG A 125 1.09 -19.48 0.03
CA ARG A 125 0.70 -18.88 1.32
C ARG A 125 -0.82 -18.83 1.53
N GLY A 126 -1.59 -18.77 0.44
CA GLY A 126 -3.04 -18.70 0.46
C GLY A 126 -3.74 -20.06 0.36
N GLN A 127 -5.09 -20.02 0.38
CA GLN A 127 -5.93 -21.22 0.37
C GLN A 127 -6.09 -21.87 -1.02
N GLN A 128 -5.46 -21.34 -2.07
CA GLN A 128 -5.68 -21.78 -3.46
C GLN A 128 -5.31 -23.26 -3.70
N LEU A 129 -4.30 -23.76 -2.98
CA LEU A 129 -3.92 -25.18 -3.05
C LEU A 129 -4.94 -26.12 -2.40
N ASN A 130 -5.76 -25.64 -1.45
CA ASN A 130 -6.72 -26.47 -0.71
C ASN A 130 -7.78 -27.10 -1.64
N ALA A 131 -8.19 -26.38 -2.69
CA ALA A 131 -9.10 -26.93 -3.71
C ALA A 131 -8.46 -28.08 -4.50
N VAL A 132 -7.16 -27.99 -4.80
CA VAL A 132 -6.40 -29.05 -5.48
C VAL A 132 -6.20 -30.24 -4.53
N VAL A 133 -5.87 -30.01 -3.26
CA VAL A 133 -5.77 -31.05 -2.23
C VAL A 133 -7.10 -31.79 -2.07
N ALA A 134 -8.21 -31.07 -1.86
CA ALA A 134 -9.53 -31.66 -1.69
C ALA A 134 -10.01 -32.44 -2.93
N TYR A 135 -9.62 -32.01 -4.14
CA TYR A 135 -9.82 -32.81 -5.35
C TYR A 135 -8.93 -34.06 -5.36
N LEU A 136 -7.63 -33.94 -5.06
CA LEU A 136 -6.65 -35.04 -5.07
C LEU A 136 -6.94 -36.14 -4.04
N SER A 137 -7.51 -35.79 -2.88
CA SER A 137 -7.91 -36.73 -1.82
C SER A 137 -9.05 -37.68 -2.21
N LYS A 138 -9.85 -37.35 -3.23
CA LYS A 138 -10.92 -38.24 -3.71
C LYS A 138 -10.34 -39.40 -4.54
N PRO A 139 -10.95 -40.59 -4.57
CA PRO A 139 -10.58 -41.62 -5.53
C PRO A 139 -10.83 -41.13 -6.96
N LEU A 140 -9.97 -41.52 -7.92
CA LEU A 140 -10.15 -41.17 -9.33
C LEU A 140 -11.23 -42.05 -9.93
N ASP A 141 -12.38 -41.45 -10.26
CA ASP A 141 -13.46 -42.09 -11.00
C ASP A 141 -13.31 -41.79 -12.50
N LEU A 142 -13.19 -42.84 -13.31
CA LEU A 142 -13.12 -42.77 -14.78
C LEU A 142 -14.42 -43.29 -15.43
N GLY A 143 -15.44 -43.60 -14.64
CA GLY A 143 -16.69 -44.18 -15.08
C GLY A 143 -16.56 -45.58 -15.67
N GLN A 144 -17.64 -46.05 -16.32
CA GLN A 144 -17.66 -47.36 -16.97
C GLN A 144 -16.74 -47.43 -18.20
N GLN A 145 -16.24 -48.63 -18.51
CA GLN A 145 -15.46 -48.91 -19.71
C GLN A 145 -16.35 -48.76 -20.96
N THR A 146 -16.02 -47.81 -21.83
CA THR A 146 -16.94 -47.38 -22.91
C THR A 146 -17.00 -48.42 -24.03
N TYR A 147 -15.93 -49.22 -24.16
CA TYR A 147 -15.86 -50.30 -25.13
C TYR A 147 -16.87 -51.41 -24.85
N VAL A 148 -17.19 -51.71 -23.59
CA VAL A 148 -18.07 -52.82 -23.22
C VAL A 148 -19.47 -52.61 -23.81
N THR A 149 -20.01 -51.40 -23.69
CA THR A 149 -21.34 -51.02 -24.21
C THR A 149 -21.39 -51.05 -25.74
N ALA A 150 -20.29 -50.67 -26.42
CA ALA A 150 -20.21 -50.66 -27.89
C ALA A 150 -19.82 -52.03 -28.49
N ALA A 151 -19.08 -52.87 -27.76
CA ALA A 151 -18.48 -54.11 -28.23
C ALA A 151 -19.54 -55.07 -28.77
N GLY A 152 -20.61 -55.29 -28.00
CA GLY A 152 -21.68 -56.22 -28.37
C GLY A 152 -22.35 -55.88 -29.70
N PHE A 153 -22.34 -54.62 -30.15
CA PHE A 153 -22.81 -54.20 -31.47
C PHE A 153 -21.71 -54.28 -32.53
N LEU A 154 -20.56 -53.66 -32.28
CA LEU A 154 -19.45 -53.57 -33.24
C LEU A 154 -18.88 -54.94 -33.63
N GLN A 155 -18.86 -55.89 -32.69
CA GLN A 155 -18.42 -57.25 -32.92
C GLN A 155 -19.41 -58.04 -33.80
N ARG A 156 -20.72 -57.84 -33.62
CA ARG A 156 -21.77 -58.33 -34.53
C ARG A 156 -21.71 -57.69 -35.93
N ALA A 157 -21.20 -56.46 -36.04
CA ALA A 157 -20.96 -55.76 -37.30
C ALA A 157 -19.58 -56.07 -37.95
N GLY A 158 -18.84 -57.08 -37.48
CA GLY A 158 -17.53 -57.47 -38.03
C GLY A 158 -16.37 -56.53 -37.70
N GLN A 159 -16.57 -55.55 -36.82
CA GLN A 159 -15.56 -54.53 -36.44
C GLN A 159 -14.81 -54.89 -35.14
N GLY A 160 -14.69 -56.18 -34.79
CA GLY A 160 -14.06 -56.62 -33.55
C GLY A 160 -12.60 -56.16 -33.36
N HIS A 161 -11.86 -55.96 -34.45
CA HIS A 161 -10.49 -55.42 -34.42
C HIS A 161 -10.43 -53.98 -33.87
N LEU A 162 -11.43 -53.14 -34.21
CA LEU A 162 -11.53 -51.76 -33.74
C LEU A 162 -11.84 -51.71 -32.24
N VAL A 163 -12.70 -52.63 -31.76
CA VAL A 163 -13.02 -52.78 -30.34
C VAL A 163 -11.76 -53.18 -29.55
N ALA A 164 -11.00 -54.16 -30.02
CA ALA A 164 -9.77 -54.61 -29.34
C ALA A 164 -8.66 -53.54 -29.32
N GLN A 165 -8.52 -52.75 -30.39
CA GLN A 165 -7.59 -51.60 -30.41
C GLN A 165 -8.02 -50.50 -29.44
N TYR A 166 -9.31 -50.19 -29.38
CA TYR A 166 -9.85 -49.19 -28.46
C TYR A 166 -9.76 -49.66 -26.99
N GLU A 167 -10.12 -50.91 -26.70
CA GLU A 167 -9.97 -51.55 -25.37
C GLU A 167 -8.54 -51.43 -24.87
N LYS A 168 -7.56 -51.82 -25.69
CA LYS A 168 -6.15 -51.74 -25.34
C LYS A 168 -5.71 -50.29 -25.04
N LEU A 169 -6.08 -49.32 -25.89
CA LEU A 169 -5.69 -47.93 -25.67
C LEU A 169 -6.40 -47.31 -24.46
N GLU A 170 -7.66 -47.64 -24.21
CA GLU A 170 -8.40 -47.20 -23.02
C GLU A 170 -7.77 -47.76 -21.73
N GLN A 171 -7.33 -49.03 -21.74
CA GLN A 171 -6.59 -49.62 -20.61
C GLN A 171 -5.22 -48.95 -20.39
N GLU A 172 -4.43 -48.73 -21.45
CA GLU A 172 -3.13 -48.04 -21.38
C GLU A 172 -3.28 -46.60 -20.88
N LEU A 173 -4.26 -45.84 -21.40
CA LEU A 173 -4.52 -44.47 -20.95
C LEU A 173 -4.99 -44.43 -19.50
N ASN A 174 -5.93 -45.29 -19.09
CA ASN A 174 -6.43 -45.28 -17.71
C ASN A 174 -5.30 -45.58 -16.71
N GLN A 175 -4.42 -46.54 -17.02
CA GLN A 175 -3.22 -46.79 -16.21
C GLN A 175 -2.31 -45.56 -16.14
N ALA A 176 -2.06 -44.88 -17.26
CA ALA A 176 -1.23 -43.68 -17.30
C ALA A 176 -1.85 -42.50 -16.51
N VAL A 177 -3.17 -42.31 -16.56
CA VAL A 177 -3.86 -41.28 -15.76
C VAL A 177 -3.84 -41.62 -14.26
N HIS A 178 -4.00 -42.88 -13.87
CA HIS A 178 -3.78 -43.29 -12.47
C HIS A 178 -2.32 -43.06 -12.01
N GLN A 179 -1.32 -43.29 -12.88
CA GLN A 179 0.08 -42.97 -12.58
C GLN A 179 0.29 -41.46 -12.42
N ARG A 180 -0.28 -40.63 -13.32
CA ARG A 180 -0.28 -39.16 -13.19
C ARG A 180 -0.93 -38.72 -11.88
N ARG A 181 -2.09 -39.26 -11.52
CA ARG A 181 -2.79 -38.97 -10.26
C ARG A 181 -1.92 -39.26 -9.03
N LYS A 182 -1.18 -40.36 -9.03
CA LYS A 182 -0.19 -40.67 -7.98
C LYS A 182 0.93 -39.63 -7.96
N GLN A 183 1.43 -39.25 -9.14
CA GLN A 183 2.51 -38.27 -9.28
C GLN A 183 2.10 -36.85 -8.88
N LEU A 184 0.84 -36.46 -9.10
CA LEU A 184 0.26 -35.21 -8.59
C LEU A 184 0.26 -35.16 -7.06
N ASN A 185 -0.07 -36.28 -6.39
CA ASN A 185 0.00 -36.37 -4.94
C ASN A 185 1.45 -36.24 -4.43
N HIS A 186 2.42 -36.94 -5.00
CA HIS A 186 3.83 -36.78 -4.63
C HIS A 186 4.32 -35.34 -4.83
N CYS A 187 3.92 -34.68 -5.92
CA CYS A 187 4.24 -33.28 -6.19
C CYS A 187 3.63 -32.35 -5.13
N MET A 188 2.34 -32.57 -4.79
CA MET A 188 1.65 -31.83 -3.73
C MET A 188 2.32 -31.99 -2.36
N GLU A 189 2.75 -33.19 -1.97
CA GLU A 189 3.50 -33.39 -0.71
C GLU A 189 4.77 -32.51 -0.65
N LYS A 190 5.54 -32.44 -1.75
CA LYS A 190 6.79 -31.64 -1.75
C LYS A 190 6.49 -30.15 -1.78
N LEU A 191 5.39 -29.73 -2.40
CA LEU A 191 4.90 -28.36 -2.34
C LEU A 191 4.38 -27.99 -0.94
N GLN A 192 3.68 -28.88 -0.24
CA GLN A 192 3.24 -28.66 1.15
C GLN A 192 4.43 -28.51 2.12
N LEU A 193 5.49 -29.29 1.94
CA LEU A 193 6.76 -29.09 2.66
C LEU A 193 7.35 -27.69 2.39
N TYR A 194 7.29 -27.19 1.16
CA TYR A 194 7.65 -25.79 0.86
C TYR A 194 6.74 -24.78 1.57
N CYS A 195 5.41 -24.96 1.52
CA CYS A 195 4.42 -24.10 2.17
C CYS A 195 4.70 -23.93 3.68
N SER A 196 5.02 -25.03 4.37
CA SER A 196 5.31 -25.06 5.82
C SER A 196 6.48 -24.16 6.27
N VAL A 197 7.37 -23.81 5.34
CA VAL A 197 8.49 -22.87 5.55
C VAL A 197 8.16 -21.51 4.93
N ALA A 198 7.55 -21.48 3.75
CA ALA A 198 7.29 -20.27 2.96
C ALA A 198 6.31 -19.28 3.63
N VAL A 199 5.34 -19.80 4.39
CA VAL A 199 4.42 -19.00 5.23
C VAL A 199 5.16 -18.26 6.35
N LYS A 200 6.36 -18.71 6.74
CA LYS A 200 7.14 -18.13 7.86
C LYS A 200 8.09 -17.02 7.43
N PHE A 201 8.33 -16.84 6.12
CA PHE A 201 9.12 -15.71 5.59
C PHE A 201 8.33 -14.39 5.64
N PRO A 202 9.01 -13.21 5.71
CA PRO A 202 8.34 -11.91 5.69
C PRO A 202 7.56 -11.64 4.39
N GLU A 203 6.71 -10.61 4.40
CA GLU A 203 5.89 -10.25 3.24
C GLU A 203 6.75 -9.87 2.02
N ASN A 204 7.76 -9.01 2.22
CA ASN A 204 8.73 -8.59 1.21
C ASN A 204 9.71 -9.68 0.72
N PHE A 205 9.51 -10.95 1.08
CA PHE A 205 10.39 -12.06 0.68
C PHE A 205 10.53 -12.21 -0.85
N ALA A 206 9.50 -11.85 -1.62
CA ALA A 206 9.57 -11.82 -3.08
C ALA A 206 10.58 -10.79 -3.61
N GLU A 207 10.69 -9.64 -2.93
CA GLU A 207 11.50 -8.48 -3.31
C GLU A 207 12.97 -8.65 -2.92
N GLN A 208 13.27 -9.56 -2.00
CA GLN A 208 14.63 -10.00 -1.67
C GLN A 208 15.28 -10.87 -2.77
N ASN A 209 14.54 -11.21 -3.84
CA ASN A 209 15.08 -11.97 -4.96
C ASN A 209 16.00 -11.10 -5.84
N ARG A 210 17.14 -11.66 -6.26
CA ARG A 210 18.08 -10.98 -7.17
C ARG A 210 17.41 -10.36 -8.39
N ILE A 211 16.43 -11.03 -8.98
CA ILE A 211 15.77 -10.54 -10.20
C ILE A 211 15.06 -9.21 -9.93
N TYR A 212 14.36 -9.07 -8.81
CA TYR A 212 13.69 -7.82 -8.42
C TYR A 212 14.72 -6.72 -8.13
N VAL A 213 15.78 -7.03 -7.38
CA VAL A 213 16.87 -6.09 -7.08
C VAL A 213 17.55 -5.57 -8.35
N TRP A 214 17.88 -6.48 -9.29
CA TRP A 214 18.46 -6.11 -10.58
C TRP A 214 17.52 -5.22 -11.40
N GLN A 215 16.20 -5.43 -11.37
CA GLN A 215 15.26 -4.54 -12.06
C GLN A 215 15.35 -3.10 -11.55
N GLY A 216 15.41 -2.89 -10.24
CA GLY A 216 15.58 -1.55 -9.66
C GLY A 216 16.89 -0.87 -10.09
N TRP A 217 17.97 -1.62 -10.22
CA TRP A 217 19.26 -1.13 -10.73
C TRP A 217 19.24 -0.84 -12.23
N LEU A 218 18.64 -1.73 -13.02
CA LEU A 218 18.49 -1.58 -14.47
C LEU A 218 17.58 -0.40 -14.82
N GLN A 219 16.52 -0.16 -14.04
CA GLN A 219 15.63 0.99 -14.21
C GLN A 219 16.35 2.32 -13.97
N GLN A 220 17.22 2.41 -12.97
CA GLN A 220 18.06 3.59 -12.74
C GLN A 220 18.96 3.88 -13.95
N LEU A 221 19.62 2.86 -14.50
CA LEU A 221 20.46 3.01 -15.70
C LEU A 221 19.65 3.32 -16.97
N TYR A 222 18.41 2.84 -17.07
CA TYR A 222 17.54 3.15 -18.19
C TYR A 222 17.06 4.61 -18.17
N GLN A 223 16.80 5.16 -16.99
CA GLN A 223 16.41 6.55 -16.78
C GLN A 223 17.59 7.52 -17.00
N ASP A 224 18.74 7.23 -16.40
CA ASP A 224 19.99 7.98 -16.62
C ASP A 224 21.21 7.04 -16.64
N MET A 225 21.68 6.69 -17.84
CA MET A 225 22.94 5.95 -17.99
C MET A 225 24.13 6.90 -17.86
N ASN A 226 24.54 7.12 -16.61
CA ASN A 226 25.66 7.95 -16.16
C ASN A 226 26.76 7.06 -15.52
N PRO A 227 28.06 7.28 -15.82
CA PRO A 227 29.17 6.52 -15.21
C PRO A 227 29.16 6.49 -13.67
N ASP A 228 28.72 7.55 -12.99
CA ASP A 228 28.70 7.56 -11.53
C ASP A 228 27.56 6.71 -10.97
N ILE A 229 26.44 6.61 -11.67
CA ILE A 229 25.37 5.64 -11.37
C ILE A 229 25.91 4.23 -11.59
N CYS A 230 26.62 3.97 -12.70
CA CYS A 230 27.24 2.67 -12.99
C CYS A 230 28.23 2.24 -11.89
N LYS A 231 29.13 3.13 -11.45
CA LYS A 231 30.08 2.86 -10.37
C LYS A 231 29.39 2.58 -9.03
N ARG A 232 28.35 3.33 -8.67
CA ARG A 232 27.57 3.07 -7.44
C ARG A 232 26.89 1.70 -7.50
N LEU A 233 26.27 1.35 -8.62
CA LEU A 233 25.61 0.05 -8.81
C LEU A 233 26.61 -1.11 -8.84
N LEU A 234 27.79 -0.94 -9.46
CA LEU A 234 28.87 -1.93 -9.41
C LEU A 234 29.39 -2.14 -7.98
N GLN A 235 29.51 -1.08 -7.17
CA GLN A 235 29.86 -1.21 -5.75
C GLN A 235 28.76 -1.90 -4.95
N GLN A 236 27.48 -1.59 -5.21
CA GLN A 236 26.34 -2.23 -4.53
C GLN A 236 26.27 -3.73 -4.87
N PHE A 237 26.37 -4.07 -6.17
CA PHE A 237 26.48 -5.45 -6.66
C PHE A 237 27.59 -6.22 -5.94
N GLN A 238 28.77 -5.62 -5.78
CA GLN A 238 29.87 -6.25 -5.05
C GLN A 238 29.58 -6.41 -3.56
N ARG A 239 28.90 -5.45 -2.91
CA ARG A 239 28.54 -5.57 -1.48
C ARG A 239 27.50 -6.67 -1.22
N GLU A 240 26.53 -6.82 -2.10
CA GLU A 240 25.42 -7.78 -1.94
C GLU A 240 25.79 -9.19 -2.41
N TYR A 241 26.53 -9.32 -3.52
CA TYR A 241 26.78 -10.61 -4.18
C TYR A 241 28.25 -11.08 -4.16
N SER A 242 29.15 -10.42 -3.40
CA SER A 242 30.45 -11.01 -3.05
C SER A 242 30.34 -12.21 -2.11
N ALA A 243 31.41 -12.99 -1.98
CA ALA A 243 31.44 -14.13 -1.05
C ALA A 243 31.31 -13.64 0.41
N PRO A 244 30.55 -14.35 1.27
CA PRO A 244 30.27 -13.89 2.62
C PRO A 244 31.55 -13.74 3.44
N SER A 245 31.70 -12.60 4.11
CA SER A 245 32.85 -12.31 4.95
C SER A 245 32.85 -13.18 6.21
N ALA A 246 34.03 -13.49 6.74
CA ALA A 246 34.19 -14.23 8.00
C ALA A 246 33.51 -13.56 9.22
N ARG A 247 33.16 -12.27 9.12
CA ARG A 247 32.34 -11.57 10.12
C ARG A 247 30.85 -11.91 9.96
N GLN A 248 30.30 -11.80 8.75
CA GLN A 248 28.89 -12.15 8.47
C GLN A 248 28.60 -13.62 8.82
N VAL A 249 29.50 -14.54 8.47
CA VAL A 249 29.37 -15.97 8.84
C VAL A 249 29.24 -16.15 10.36
N LYS A 250 30.08 -15.47 11.16
CA LYS A 250 30.03 -15.55 12.62
C LYS A 250 28.75 -14.93 13.22
N GLU A 251 28.32 -13.80 12.69
CA GLU A 251 27.11 -13.10 13.17
C GLU A 251 25.83 -13.92 12.86
N ILE A 252 25.75 -14.52 11.67
CA ILE A 252 24.65 -15.42 11.27
C ILE A 252 24.67 -16.71 12.09
N LEU A 253 25.83 -17.36 12.23
CA LEU A 253 25.96 -18.59 13.03
C LEU A 253 25.62 -18.36 14.52
N ALA A 254 25.98 -17.21 15.08
CA ALA A 254 25.60 -16.87 16.45
C ALA A 254 24.08 -16.71 16.63
N LYS A 255 23.39 -16.08 15.67
CA LYS A 255 21.92 -15.98 15.64
C LYS A 255 21.26 -17.34 15.49
N GLU A 256 21.79 -18.21 14.62
CA GLU A 256 21.31 -19.59 14.43
C GLU A 256 21.38 -20.36 15.75
N ILE A 257 22.55 -20.38 16.40
CA ILE A 257 22.77 -21.09 17.67
C ILE A 257 21.84 -20.57 18.77
N GLN A 258 21.57 -19.26 18.81
CA GLN A 258 20.64 -18.67 19.77
C GLN A 258 19.20 -19.15 19.54
N LEU A 259 18.72 -19.13 18.30
CA LEU A 259 17.39 -19.62 17.92
C LEU A 259 17.26 -21.14 18.14
N ALA A 260 18.28 -21.92 17.77
CA ALA A 260 18.32 -23.37 17.98
C ALA A 260 18.27 -23.74 19.47
N ARG A 261 18.99 -23.01 20.33
CA ARG A 261 18.92 -23.19 21.79
C ARG A 261 17.55 -22.84 22.35
N ALA A 262 16.92 -21.75 21.88
CA ALA A 262 15.57 -21.39 22.28
C ALA A 262 14.55 -22.48 21.88
N ALA A 263 14.64 -22.99 20.65
CA ALA A 263 13.79 -24.08 20.16
C ALA A 263 14.02 -25.40 20.92
N THR A 264 15.27 -25.74 21.27
CA THR A 264 15.59 -26.92 22.08
C THR A 264 15.03 -26.79 23.50
N LYS A 265 15.12 -25.59 24.11
CA LYS A 265 14.54 -25.31 25.43
C LYS A 265 13.02 -25.44 25.42
N ALA A 266 12.35 -24.89 24.40
CA ALA A 266 10.90 -25.04 24.21
C ALA A 266 10.49 -26.52 24.07
N LYS A 267 11.18 -27.28 23.19
CA LYS A 267 10.98 -28.73 23.02
C LYS A 267 11.20 -29.53 24.32
N GLY A 268 12.17 -29.12 25.15
CA GLY A 268 12.40 -29.72 26.47
C GLY A 268 11.22 -29.54 27.43
N VAL A 269 10.75 -28.30 27.61
CA VAL A 269 9.60 -27.95 28.47
C VAL A 269 8.33 -28.68 28.02
N LEU A 270 8.11 -28.81 26.71
CA LEU A 270 6.99 -29.58 26.15
C LEU A 270 7.08 -31.07 26.44
N LYS A 271 8.28 -31.64 26.34
CA LYS A 271 8.48 -33.07 26.66
C LYS A 271 8.26 -33.34 28.14
N GLU A 272 8.71 -32.45 29.03
CA GLU A 272 8.49 -32.57 30.47
C GLU A 272 7.00 -32.44 30.85
N THR A 273 6.29 -31.46 30.29
CA THR A 273 4.84 -31.29 30.52
C THR A 273 4.01 -32.45 29.96
N ASN A 274 4.35 -32.96 28.78
CA ASN A 274 3.66 -34.11 28.16
C ASN A 274 3.99 -35.43 28.89
N MET A 275 5.23 -35.62 29.40
CA MET A 275 5.53 -36.77 30.26
C MET A 275 4.80 -36.69 31.61
N ARG A 276 4.71 -35.50 32.23
CA ARG A 276 3.91 -35.31 33.45
C ARG A 276 2.44 -35.67 33.20
N GLY A 277 1.84 -35.16 32.12
CA GLY A 277 0.47 -35.52 31.73
C GLY A 277 0.27 -37.02 31.47
N LYS A 278 1.26 -37.71 30.85
CA LYS A 278 1.20 -39.17 30.67
C LYS A 278 1.29 -39.97 31.97
N VAL A 279 2.13 -39.56 32.92
CA VAL A 279 2.22 -40.21 34.24
C VAL A 279 0.91 -40.03 35.00
N GLU A 280 0.36 -38.82 35.03
CA GLU A 280 -0.93 -38.50 35.65
C GLU A 280 -2.11 -39.24 34.98
N LEU A 281 -2.03 -39.56 33.68
CA LEU A 281 -3.01 -40.41 32.98
C LEU A 281 -2.84 -41.90 33.30
N GLN A 282 -1.61 -42.40 33.49
CA GLN A 282 -1.37 -43.80 33.86
C GLN A 282 -1.74 -44.09 35.32
N GLU A 283 -1.54 -43.14 36.24
CA GLU A 283 -2.00 -43.23 37.63
C GLU A 283 -3.54 -43.22 37.75
N MET A 284 -4.26 -42.58 36.82
CA MET A 284 -5.72 -42.68 36.76
C MET A 284 -6.23 -43.99 36.14
N ALA A 285 -5.44 -44.65 35.28
CA ALA A 285 -5.83 -45.91 34.65
C ALA A 285 -5.65 -47.15 35.55
N SER A 286 -4.87 -47.04 36.63
CA SER A 286 -4.60 -48.14 37.56
C SER A 286 -5.55 -48.19 38.77
N GLY A 287 -6.30 -47.12 39.03
CA GLY A 287 -7.41 -47.12 40.00
C GLY A 287 -8.67 -47.71 39.34
N GLY A 288 -9.27 -48.74 39.96
CA GLY A 288 -10.36 -49.55 39.41
C GLY A 288 -11.75 -48.88 39.26
N SER A 289 -11.81 -47.66 38.71
CA SER A 289 -13.04 -46.99 38.29
C SER A 289 -13.60 -47.59 36.99
N THR A 290 -14.92 -47.55 36.81
CA THR A 290 -15.57 -48.00 35.56
C THR A 290 -15.27 -47.05 34.39
N ARG A 291 -15.43 -47.51 33.14
CA ARG A 291 -15.15 -46.72 31.92
C ARG A 291 -15.90 -45.37 31.92
N VAL A 292 -17.14 -45.35 32.43
CA VAL A 292 -17.99 -44.15 32.55
C VAL A 292 -17.46 -43.19 33.63
N GLU A 293 -17.00 -43.69 34.78
CA GLU A 293 -16.38 -42.84 35.82
C GLU A 293 -15.07 -42.19 35.34
N ASN A 294 -14.30 -42.89 34.50
CA ASN A 294 -13.08 -42.35 33.91
C ASN A 294 -13.39 -41.27 32.86
N LEU A 295 -14.40 -41.48 32.01
CA LEU A 295 -14.90 -40.45 31.07
C LEU A 295 -15.47 -39.23 31.81
N HIS A 296 -16.21 -39.43 32.90
CA HIS A 296 -16.70 -38.35 33.76
C HIS A 296 -15.56 -37.54 34.39
N LYS A 297 -14.53 -38.20 34.96
CA LYS A 297 -13.34 -37.52 35.50
C LYS A 297 -12.55 -36.76 34.42
N GLN A 298 -12.55 -37.24 33.18
CA GLN A 298 -11.94 -36.53 32.03
C GLN A 298 -12.74 -35.30 31.62
N LEU A 299 -14.07 -35.39 31.48
CA LEU A 299 -14.96 -34.25 31.26
C LEU A 299 -14.84 -33.21 32.39
N GLN A 300 -14.81 -33.66 33.64
CA GLN A 300 -14.62 -32.81 34.81
C GLN A 300 -13.30 -32.03 34.73
N LYS A 301 -12.18 -32.69 34.44
CA LYS A 301 -10.87 -32.03 34.25
C LYS A 301 -10.81 -31.08 33.05
N LEU A 302 -11.52 -31.38 31.96
CA LEU A 302 -11.60 -30.52 30.78
C LEU A 302 -12.36 -29.23 31.09
N LEU A 303 -13.53 -29.34 31.72
CA LEU A 303 -14.39 -28.21 32.02
C LEU A 303 -13.86 -27.37 33.20
N GLN A 304 -13.28 -28.01 34.22
CA GLN A 304 -12.55 -27.37 35.32
C GLN A 304 -11.11 -26.94 34.93
N GLY A 305 -10.73 -27.07 33.65
CA GLY A 305 -9.40 -26.75 33.14
C GLY A 305 -8.94 -25.36 33.57
N SER A 306 -7.89 -25.35 34.41
CA SER A 306 -7.54 -24.27 35.34
C SER A 306 -7.55 -22.84 34.80
N GLU A 307 -8.00 -21.91 35.63
CA GLU A 307 -7.73 -20.46 35.53
C GLU A 307 -6.22 -20.11 35.57
N ASP A 308 -5.37 -21.06 35.95
CA ASP A 308 -3.97 -20.84 36.32
C ASP A 308 -2.90 -21.35 35.33
N GLY A 309 -3.23 -22.31 34.46
CA GLY A 309 -2.21 -23.05 33.68
C GLY A 309 -1.94 -22.50 32.27
N LEU A 310 -2.99 -22.36 31.46
CA LEU A 310 -2.85 -22.30 30.00
C LEU A 310 -2.31 -20.96 29.45
N TYR A 311 -2.56 -19.84 30.15
CA TYR A 311 -2.21 -18.50 29.67
C TYR A 311 -1.30 -17.69 30.60
N LYS A 312 -1.21 -18.02 31.89
CA LYS A 312 -0.37 -17.29 32.88
C LYS A 312 1.13 -17.28 32.52
N ASN A 313 1.61 -18.32 31.83
CA ASN A 313 3.03 -18.49 31.50
C ASN A 313 3.43 -17.95 30.10
N VAL A 314 2.47 -17.56 29.25
CA VAL A 314 2.73 -17.25 27.83
C VAL A 314 3.15 -15.79 27.61
N VAL A 315 2.73 -14.85 28.48
CA VAL A 315 2.74 -13.41 28.13
C VAL A 315 4.04 -12.67 28.49
N VAL A 316 4.77 -13.05 29.56
CA VAL A 316 5.93 -12.25 30.02
C VAL A 316 7.11 -13.09 30.58
N LYS A 317 7.96 -13.63 29.69
CA LYS A 317 9.37 -14.01 29.99
C LYS A 317 10.17 -14.32 28.70
N ASP A 318 10.58 -13.27 27.99
CA ASP A 318 11.57 -13.25 26.90
C ASP A 318 11.12 -13.66 25.46
N GLY A 319 9.90 -13.31 25.01
CA GLY A 319 9.46 -13.52 23.62
C GLY A 319 8.37 -12.56 23.11
N PRO A 320 8.13 -12.48 21.79
CA PRO A 320 6.94 -11.83 21.22
C PRO A 320 5.67 -12.65 21.54
N LEU A 321 4.49 -12.03 21.44
CA LEU A 321 3.23 -12.73 21.71
C LEU A 321 3.13 -14.00 20.84
N VAL A 322 2.86 -15.13 21.47
CA VAL A 322 2.53 -16.37 20.77
C VAL A 322 1.09 -16.24 20.28
N LYS A 323 0.86 -16.48 18.98
CA LYS A 323 -0.48 -16.45 18.39
C LYS A 323 -1.40 -17.47 19.09
N LEU A 324 -2.70 -17.13 19.21
CA LEU A 324 -3.75 -18.09 19.61
C LEU A 324 -4.23 -18.95 18.42
N GLU A 325 -3.36 -19.25 17.45
CA GLU A 325 -3.68 -20.11 16.28
C GLU A 325 -4.26 -21.47 16.72
N ASP A 326 -3.73 -22.04 17.80
CA ASP A 326 -4.21 -23.27 18.42
C ASP A 326 -5.70 -23.19 18.86
N SER A 327 -6.20 -21.99 19.18
CA SER A 327 -7.60 -21.75 19.60
C SER A 327 -8.55 -21.52 18.42
N LEU A 328 -8.06 -21.06 17.27
CA LEU A 328 -8.83 -20.99 16.02
C LEU A 328 -9.05 -22.41 15.47
N HIS A 329 -7.95 -23.16 15.31
CA HIS A 329 -8.02 -24.57 14.93
C HIS A 329 -8.82 -25.41 15.93
N ALA A 330 -8.82 -25.07 17.22
CA ALA A 330 -9.68 -25.74 18.19
C ALA A 330 -11.17 -25.62 17.86
N ALA A 331 -11.64 -24.41 17.57
CA ALA A 331 -13.04 -24.18 17.22
C ALA A 331 -13.37 -24.74 15.83
N GLU A 332 -12.50 -24.54 14.85
CA GLU A 332 -12.66 -25.13 13.50
C GLU A 332 -12.77 -26.66 13.55
N ASN A 333 -11.96 -27.34 14.40
CA ASN A 333 -12.03 -28.79 14.56
C ASN A 333 -13.31 -29.25 15.29
N ILE A 334 -13.84 -28.46 16.23
CA ILE A 334 -15.15 -28.73 16.86
C ILE A 334 -16.29 -28.59 15.84
N LEU A 335 -16.19 -27.66 14.88
CA LEU A 335 -17.12 -27.58 13.75
C LEU A 335 -16.87 -28.65 12.67
N SER A 336 -15.65 -29.17 12.56
CA SER A 336 -15.32 -30.28 11.66
C SER A 336 -15.52 -31.66 12.31
N LEU A 337 -16.58 -31.82 13.11
CA LEU A 337 -17.16 -33.11 13.53
C LEU A 337 -18.30 -33.47 12.55
N PRO A 338 -18.01 -34.05 11.36
CA PRO A 338 -18.94 -33.97 10.25
C PRO A 338 -20.07 -35.02 10.19
N PRO A 339 -20.15 -36.10 11.02
CA PRO A 339 -21.32 -36.98 11.00
C PRO A 339 -22.50 -36.41 11.81
N LEU A 340 -22.24 -35.74 12.94
CA LEU A 340 -23.27 -35.37 13.93
C LEU A 340 -23.92 -34.01 13.64
N LEU A 341 -23.18 -33.03 13.12
CA LEU A 341 -23.69 -31.67 12.87
C LEU A 341 -24.39 -31.51 11.50
N ALA A 342 -24.30 -32.51 10.61
CA ALA A 342 -24.77 -32.40 9.23
C ALA A 342 -26.30 -32.58 9.05
N GLU A 343 -26.99 -33.18 10.03
CA GLU A 343 -28.42 -33.51 9.90
C GLU A 343 -29.37 -32.36 10.26
N ILE A 344 -28.89 -31.27 10.88
CA ILE A 344 -29.76 -30.25 11.52
C ILE A 344 -29.34 -28.82 11.15
N GLN A 345 -29.97 -28.27 10.11
CA GLN A 345 -29.59 -26.98 9.49
C GLN A 345 -29.91 -25.71 10.30
N ASP A 346 -30.75 -25.77 11.35
CA ASP A 346 -31.23 -24.57 12.05
C ASP A 346 -30.51 -24.29 13.39
N GLU A 347 -29.73 -25.24 13.90
CA GLU A 347 -29.17 -25.23 15.27
C GLU A 347 -27.69 -24.82 15.37
N THR A 348 -27.00 -24.61 14.24
CA THR A 348 -25.56 -24.30 14.19
C THR A 348 -25.22 -22.83 14.54
N LYS A 349 -26.22 -21.94 14.58
CA LYS A 349 -26.06 -20.49 14.79
C LYS A 349 -25.24 -20.08 16.03
N PRO A 350 -25.36 -20.72 17.22
CA PRO A 350 -24.52 -20.39 18.37
C PRO A 350 -23.04 -20.73 18.15
N LEU A 351 -22.77 -21.82 17.41
CA LEU A 351 -21.43 -22.32 17.15
C LEU A 351 -20.71 -21.46 16.07
N GLU A 352 -21.46 -21.00 15.06
CA GLU A 352 -21.01 -20.00 14.08
C GLU A 352 -20.67 -18.65 14.76
N LYS A 353 -21.51 -18.17 15.69
CA LYS A 353 -21.21 -16.97 16.49
C LYS A 353 -19.96 -17.14 17.37
N ILE A 354 -19.71 -18.33 17.91
CA ILE A 354 -18.47 -18.62 18.65
C ILE A 354 -17.24 -18.48 17.73
N LEU A 355 -17.30 -18.99 16.49
CA LEU A 355 -16.23 -18.76 15.50
C LEU A 355 -16.03 -17.28 15.20
N GLN A 356 -17.11 -16.50 15.01
CA GLN A 356 -17.02 -15.06 14.77
C GLN A 356 -16.32 -14.34 15.95
N CYS A 357 -16.66 -14.69 17.20
CA CYS A 357 -15.98 -14.17 18.39
C CYS A 357 -14.47 -14.53 18.41
N ILE A 358 -14.13 -15.78 18.08
CA ILE A 358 -12.74 -16.27 18.03
C ILE A 358 -11.95 -15.60 16.89
N HIS A 359 -12.59 -15.30 15.75
CA HIS A 359 -11.99 -14.53 14.66
C HIS A 359 -11.64 -13.10 15.11
N PHE A 360 -12.55 -12.40 15.78
CA PHE A 360 -12.28 -11.06 16.30
C PHE A 360 -11.18 -11.04 17.39
N ILE A 361 -11.10 -12.07 18.24
CA ILE A 361 -9.99 -12.24 19.20
C ILE A 361 -8.65 -12.32 18.47
N ASN A 362 -8.55 -13.17 17.45
CA ASN A 362 -7.29 -13.35 16.72
C ASN A 362 -6.93 -12.12 15.88
N SER A 363 -7.90 -11.47 15.23
CA SER A 363 -7.67 -10.19 14.55
C SER A 363 -7.15 -9.11 15.51
N SER A 364 -7.61 -9.08 16.77
CA SER A 364 -7.08 -8.18 17.80
C SER A 364 -5.63 -8.51 18.20
N ILE A 365 -5.27 -9.80 18.25
CA ILE A 365 -3.89 -10.25 18.52
C ILE A 365 -2.95 -9.91 17.34
N ASP A 366 -3.41 -10.12 16.10
CA ASP A 366 -2.64 -9.78 14.91
C ASP A 366 -2.36 -8.27 14.85
N GLN A 367 -3.33 -7.41 15.20
CA GLN A 367 -3.11 -5.96 15.29
C GLN A 367 -2.12 -5.58 16.40
N LEU A 368 -2.13 -6.25 17.55
CA LEU A 368 -1.13 -6.04 18.61
C LEU A 368 0.28 -6.51 18.21
N LEU A 369 0.38 -7.58 17.42
CA LEU A 369 1.64 -8.04 16.83
C LEU A 369 2.15 -7.10 15.74
N LEU A 370 1.24 -6.58 14.92
CA LEU A 370 1.53 -5.61 13.86
C LEU A 370 2.05 -4.29 14.46
N LEU A 371 1.40 -3.78 15.51
CA LEU A 371 1.83 -2.62 16.30
C LEU A 371 3.26 -2.79 16.85
N PHE A 372 3.61 -4.00 17.31
CA PHE A 372 4.97 -4.32 17.75
C PHE A 372 5.99 -4.31 16.60
N SER A 373 5.64 -4.90 15.45
CA SER A 373 6.51 -4.99 14.28
C SER A 373 6.73 -3.63 13.60
N HIS A 374 5.67 -2.84 13.42
CA HIS A 374 5.74 -1.49 12.86
C HIS A 374 6.55 -0.55 13.75
N PHE A 375 6.46 -0.68 15.09
CA PHE A 375 7.35 0.06 15.97
C PHE A 375 8.83 -0.31 15.76
N GLU A 376 9.18 -1.60 15.69
CA GLU A 376 10.58 -2.03 15.52
C GLU A 376 11.17 -1.64 14.16
N GLN A 377 10.38 -1.74 13.08
CA GLN A 377 10.88 -1.69 11.69
C GLN A 377 10.65 -0.35 10.98
N LEU A 378 9.64 0.42 11.39
CA LEU A 378 9.17 1.59 10.64
C LEU A 378 9.20 2.85 11.52
N TRP A 379 8.42 2.88 12.60
CA TRP A 379 8.27 4.07 13.43
C TRP A 379 9.52 4.41 14.25
N LEU A 380 10.21 3.42 14.85
CA LEU A 380 11.40 3.73 15.66
C LEU A 380 12.54 4.33 14.81
N PRO A 381 12.93 3.79 13.64
CA PRO A 381 13.91 4.44 12.77
C PRO A 381 13.51 5.87 12.38
N GLU A 382 12.27 6.07 11.94
CA GLU A 382 11.78 7.34 11.39
C GLU A 382 11.66 8.44 12.45
N ILE A 383 11.11 8.13 13.63
CA ILE A 383 11.08 9.05 14.78
C ILE A 383 12.52 9.40 15.20
N VAL A 384 13.45 8.44 15.18
CA VAL A 384 14.86 8.66 15.52
C VAL A 384 15.59 9.51 14.47
N GLU A 385 15.21 9.46 13.21
CA GLU A 385 15.72 10.31 12.12
C GLU A 385 15.23 11.76 12.29
N LEU A 386 13.91 11.97 12.37
CA LEU A 386 13.28 13.28 12.62
C LEU A 386 13.82 13.97 13.89
N LEU A 387 14.06 13.21 14.96
CA LEU A 387 14.67 13.72 16.19
C LEU A 387 16.16 14.10 16.05
N GLN A 388 16.90 13.49 15.12
CA GLN A 388 18.30 13.84 14.83
C GLN A 388 18.41 15.05 13.91
N GLU A 389 17.49 15.20 12.95
CA GLU A 389 17.38 16.39 12.09
C GLU A 389 16.87 17.61 12.84
N GLY A 390 16.26 17.41 14.01
CA GLY A 390 15.74 18.47 14.86
C GLY A 390 14.40 19.01 14.38
N ASP A 391 13.55 18.14 13.82
CA ASP A 391 12.25 18.53 13.29
C ASP A 391 11.39 19.24 14.35
N ARG A 392 10.90 20.43 13.98
CA ARG A 392 10.14 21.29 14.91
C ARG A 392 8.72 20.79 15.09
N SER A 393 8.13 20.11 14.10
CA SER A 393 6.79 19.54 14.21
C SER A 393 6.78 18.45 15.28
N LEU A 394 7.66 17.46 15.16
CA LEU A 394 7.79 16.36 16.11
C LEU A 394 8.10 16.86 17.53
N GLN A 395 9.01 17.82 17.70
CA GLN A 395 9.31 18.38 19.03
C GLN A 395 8.12 19.13 19.65
N SER A 396 7.40 19.93 18.85
CA SER A 396 6.16 20.61 19.28
C SER A 396 5.10 19.59 19.70
N THR A 397 4.88 18.58 18.88
CA THR A 397 3.90 17.50 19.07
C THR A 397 4.21 16.64 20.29
N ILE A 398 5.49 16.35 20.56
CA ILE A 398 5.92 15.70 21.81
C ILE A 398 5.71 16.61 23.02
N GLY A 399 5.95 17.92 22.89
CA GLY A 399 5.67 18.91 23.93
C GLY A 399 4.19 18.89 24.34
N ILE A 400 3.31 19.13 23.37
CA ILE A 400 1.85 19.14 23.56
C ILE A 400 1.36 17.82 24.18
N LEU A 401 1.83 16.65 23.71
CA LEU A 401 1.44 15.36 24.29
C LEU A 401 1.90 15.20 25.76
N ASN A 402 3.07 15.71 26.13
CA ASN A 402 3.53 15.66 27.52
C ASN A 402 2.73 16.63 28.40
N ASP A 403 2.41 17.83 27.92
CA ASP A 403 1.58 18.80 28.65
C ASP A 403 0.16 18.27 28.84
N LEU A 404 -0.47 17.67 27.82
CA LEU A 404 -1.77 16.98 27.93
C LEU A 404 -1.79 15.90 29.02
N ILE A 405 -0.70 15.16 29.18
CA ILE A 405 -0.58 14.09 30.18
C ILE A 405 -0.24 14.64 31.58
N LYS A 406 0.41 15.81 31.65
CA LYS A 406 0.75 16.52 32.89
C LYS A 406 -0.43 17.30 33.47
N ASP A 407 -1.28 17.85 32.60
CA ASP A 407 -2.55 18.53 32.94
C ASP A 407 -3.66 17.55 33.35
N CYS A 408 -3.33 16.27 33.51
CA CYS A 408 -4.27 15.22 33.89
C CYS A 408 -4.46 15.21 35.42
N PRO A 409 -5.68 15.45 35.96
CA PRO A 409 -5.89 15.73 37.39
C PRO A 409 -5.41 14.64 38.37
N MET A 410 -5.41 13.39 37.93
CA MET A 410 -4.99 12.22 38.72
C MET A 410 -3.72 11.55 38.16
N GLY A 411 -3.17 12.04 37.05
CA GLY A 411 -2.04 11.40 36.36
C GLY A 411 -2.40 10.08 35.65
N LEU A 412 -1.84 9.90 34.45
CA LEU A 412 -2.20 8.78 33.55
C LEU A 412 -1.99 7.37 34.15
N GLN A 413 -0.97 7.16 34.98
CA GLN A 413 -0.71 5.84 35.60
C GLN A 413 -1.69 5.50 36.72
N GLU A 414 -2.10 6.49 37.52
CA GLU A 414 -3.05 6.26 38.61
C GLU A 414 -4.45 6.02 38.04
N MET A 415 -4.83 6.74 36.98
CA MET A 415 -6.06 6.48 36.23
C MET A 415 -6.11 5.06 35.65
N ILE A 416 -5.05 4.61 34.97
CA ILE A 416 -4.97 3.24 34.45
C ILE A 416 -5.08 2.22 35.58
N THR A 417 -4.38 2.44 36.70
CA THR A 417 -4.42 1.54 37.86
C THR A 417 -5.80 1.49 38.50
N ALA A 418 -6.45 2.64 38.70
CA ALA A 418 -7.81 2.73 39.26
C ALA A 418 -8.87 2.12 38.34
N MET A 419 -8.73 2.31 37.02
CA MET A 419 -9.64 1.75 36.03
C MET A 419 -9.46 0.24 35.85
N GLU A 420 -8.22 -0.27 35.91
CA GLU A 420 -7.92 -1.70 36.02
C GLU A 420 -8.49 -2.32 37.31
N LEU A 421 -8.39 -1.63 38.45
CA LEU A 421 -8.90 -2.12 39.74
C LEU A 421 -10.43 -2.18 39.76
N SER A 422 -11.14 -1.15 39.27
CA SER A 422 -12.60 -1.18 39.15
C SER A 422 -13.04 -2.32 38.23
N LEU A 423 -12.40 -2.52 37.08
CA LEU A 423 -12.71 -3.62 36.15
C LEU A 423 -12.45 -5.01 36.76
N GLN A 424 -11.56 -5.12 37.76
CA GLN A 424 -11.30 -6.35 38.51
C GLN A 424 -12.28 -6.57 39.68
N SER A 425 -12.91 -5.53 40.20
CA SER A 425 -13.78 -5.61 41.39
C SER A 425 -15.15 -6.22 41.11
N ALA A 426 -15.63 -6.15 39.86
CA ALA A 426 -16.95 -6.57 39.35
C ALA A 426 -18.20 -5.94 40.03
N ALA A 427 -18.09 -5.42 41.25
CA ALA A 427 -19.18 -4.84 42.03
C ALA A 427 -19.16 -3.30 42.09
N ASP A 428 -17.98 -2.67 41.93
CA ASP A 428 -17.82 -1.22 42.03
C ASP A 428 -17.66 -0.57 40.65
N ALA A 429 -18.68 0.20 40.25
CA ALA A 429 -18.60 1.08 39.09
C ALA A 429 -17.42 2.08 39.24
N PRO A 430 -16.72 2.44 38.15
CA PRO A 430 -15.62 3.40 38.23
C PRO A 430 -16.12 4.74 38.80
N GLN A 431 -15.30 5.36 39.65
CA GLN A 431 -15.65 6.65 40.25
C GLN A 431 -15.98 7.67 39.14
N ILE A 432 -17.07 8.43 39.29
CA ILE A 432 -17.53 9.39 38.28
C ILE A 432 -16.40 10.36 37.90
N THR A 433 -15.64 10.83 38.89
CA THR A 433 -14.45 11.68 38.72
C THR A 433 -13.34 11.06 37.85
N LEU A 434 -13.15 9.73 37.89
CA LEU A 434 -12.19 9.00 37.06
C LEU A 434 -12.66 8.93 35.59
N VAL A 435 -13.95 8.72 35.37
CA VAL A 435 -14.57 8.68 34.03
C VAL A 435 -14.58 10.09 33.41
N GLU A 436 -14.95 11.11 34.18
CA GLU A 436 -14.87 12.52 33.75
C GLU A 436 -13.44 12.93 33.39
N ALA A 437 -12.45 12.56 34.21
CA ALA A 437 -11.04 12.79 33.88
C ALA A 437 -10.59 12.06 32.60
N CYS A 438 -11.09 10.85 32.36
CA CYS A 438 -10.81 10.09 31.13
C CYS A 438 -11.40 10.77 29.89
N HIS A 439 -12.69 11.13 29.94
CA HIS A 439 -13.37 11.84 28.85
C HIS A 439 -12.78 13.23 28.58
N MET A 440 -12.36 13.97 29.62
CA MET A 440 -11.63 15.24 29.43
C MET A 440 -10.29 15.03 28.70
N LEU A 441 -9.51 14.01 29.09
CA LEU A 441 -8.27 13.67 28.40
C LEU A 441 -8.53 13.21 26.96
N GLN A 442 -9.60 12.46 26.72
CA GLN A 442 -10.01 12.01 25.39
C GLN A 442 -10.43 13.17 24.48
N ALA A 443 -11.24 14.10 24.97
CA ALA A 443 -11.64 15.29 24.22
C ALA A 443 -10.43 16.18 23.87
N LYS A 444 -9.52 16.39 24.83
CA LYS A 444 -8.26 17.12 24.58
C LYS A 444 -7.36 16.41 23.56
N TYR A 445 -7.21 15.08 23.66
CA TYR A 445 -6.41 14.28 22.72
C TYR A 445 -7.02 14.26 21.30
N GLN A 446 -8.35 14.19 21.19
CA GLN A 446 -9.05 14.29 19.90
C GLN A 446 -8.91 15.69 19.29
N SER A 447 -8.98 16.76 20.09
CA SER A 447 -8.70 18.13 19.61
C SER A 447 -7.25 18.29 19.14
N PHE A 448 -6.30 17.61 19.78
CA PHE A 448 -4.91 17.56 19.35
C PHE A 448 -4.73 16.85 18.01
N LEU A 449 -5.31 15.66 17.82
CA LEU A 449 -5.30 14.99 16.51
C LEU A 449 -6.03 15.79 15.42
N GLY A 450 -7.13 16.46 15.77
CA GLY A 450 -7.87 17.32 14.84
C GLY A 450 -7.08 18.55 14.38
N SER A 451 -6.12 19.03 15.19
CA SER A 451 -5.27 20.17 14.81
C SER A 451 -4.38 19.86 13.60
N PHE A 452 -3.95 18.59 13.43
CA PHE A 452 -3.17 18.14 12.28
C PHE A 452 -3.93 18.25 10.95
N MET A 453 -5.26 18.27 11.00
CA MET A 453 -6.14 18.35 9.82
C MET A 453 -6.72 19.76 9.59
N THR A 454 -6.56 20.68 10.55
CA THR A 454 -7.22 22.00 10.56
C THR A 454 -6.26 23.18 10.75
N GLY A 455 -4.94 22.93 10.76
CA GLY A 455 -3.89 23.90 11.07
C GLY A 455 -3.73 25.06 10.08
N SER A 456 -4.58 26.09 10.19
CA SER A 456 -4.40 27.50 9.76
C SER A 456 -3.93 27.81 8.33
N LYS A 457 -3.81 26.81 7.43
CA LYS A 457 -3.70 26.95 5.97
C LYS A 457 -4.40 25.75 5.34
N SER A 458 -5.58 25.96 4.76
CA SER A 458 -6.53 24.92 4.31
C SER A 458 -6.09 24.04 3.12
N HIS A 459 -4.79 23.94 2.83
CA HIS A 459 -4.23 23.22 1.67
C HIS A 459 -2.89 22.50 1.93
N LEU A 460 -2.43 22.38 3.18
CA LEU A 460 -1.22 21.61 3.50
C LEU A 460 -1.59 20.23 4.07
N ALA A 461 -0.96 19.18 3.53
CA ALA A 461 -1.07 17.83 4.07
C ALA A 461 -0.36 17.73 5.44
N PRO A 462 -0.73 16.79 6.32
CA PRO A 462 -0.09 16.61 7.61
C PRO A 462 1.41 16.31 7.44
N THR A 463 2.23 16.83 8.36
CA THR A 463 3.67 16.56 8.37
C THR A 463 3.98 15.10 8.65
N GLN A 464 5.17 14.64 8.28
CA GLN A 464 5.62 13.26 8.50
C GLN A 464 5.47 12.81 9.96
N ALA A 465 5.78 13.70 10.91
CA ALA A 465 5.59 13.47 12.35
C ALA A 465 4.12 13.31 12.78
N GLU A 466 3.20 14.02 12.12
CA GLU A 466 1.76 13.96 12.42
C GLU A 466 1.13 12.70 11.82
N ASN A 467 1.52 12.32 10.59
CA ASN A 467 1.07 11.07 9.96
C ASN A 467 1.43 9.84 10.82
N LEU A 468 2.64 9.78 11.39
CA LEU A 468 3.05 8.69 12.30
C LEU A 468 2.13 8.52 13.52
N ILE A 469 1.56 9.62 14.04
CA ILE A 469 0.65 9.58 15.19
C ILE A 469 -0.78 9.22 14.74
N LEU A 470 -1.20 9.68 13.55
CA LEU A 470 -2.47 9.29 12.94
C LEU A 470 -2.51 7.78 12.63
N ASP A 471 -1.43 7.22 12.08
CA ASP A 471 -1.27 5.78 11.83
C ASP A 471 -1.39 4.96 13.12
N LEU A 472 -0.70 5.39 14.19
CA LEU A 472 -0.78 4.75 15.50
C LEU A 472 -2.20 4.79 16.06
N ASN A 473 -2.91 5.92 15.90
CA ASN A 473 -4.30 6.06 16.32
C ASN A 473 -5.26 5.11 15.58
N GLU A 474 -5.09 4.93 14.26
CA GLU A 474 -5.91 4.00 13.48
C GLU A 474 -5.68 2.52 13.87
N HIS A 475 -4.45 2.11 14.21
CA HIS A 475 -4.19 0.76 14.74
C HIS A 475 -4.92 0.50 16.08
N PHE A 476 -4.90 1.46 17.01
CA PHE A 476 -5.60 1.33 18.30
C PHE A 476 -7.13 1.38 18.16
N LYS A 477 -7.64 2.13 17.19
CA LYS A 477 -9.06 2.13 16.80
C LYS A 477 -9.50 0.77 16.28
N LEU A 478 -8.73 0.12 15.39
CA LEU A 478 -9.06 -1.21 14.89
C LEU A 478 -9.06 -2.29 15.99
N ILE A 479 -8.15 -2.22 16.96
CA ILE A 479 -8.16 -3.09 18.15
C ILE A 479 -9.45 -2.88 18.98
N ARG A 480 -9.85 -1.62 19.17
CA ARG A 480 -11.07 -1.24 19.92
C ARG A 480 -12.33 -1.74 19.22
N ASP A 481 -12.43 -1.56 17.91
CA ASP A 481 -13.56 -2.00 17.09
C ASP A 481 -13.70 -3.52 17.07
N ASN A 482 -12.58 -4.25 16.99
CA ASN A 482 -12.58 -5.71 17.03
C ASN A 482 -13.00 -6.25 18.41
N LEU A 483 -12.51 -5.66 19.50
CA LEU A 483 -12.92 -6.02 20.86
C LEU A 483 -14.39 -5.69 21.12
N GLU A 484 -14.91 -4.56 20.62
CA GLU A 484 -16.34 -4.23 20.69
C GLU A 484 -17.19 -5.25 19.93
N LYS A 485 -16.86 -5.54 18.67
CA LYS A 485 -17.57 -6.56 17.86
C LYS A 485 -17.56 -7.92 18.54
N MET A 486 -16.44 -8.31 19.14
CA MET A 486 -16.30 -9.54 19.91
C MET A 486 -17.22 -9.54 21.15
N ILE A 487 -17.21 -8.48 21.96
CA ILE A 487 -18.03 -8.39 23.19
C ILE A 487 -19.52 -8.43 22.85
N LEU A 488 -19.96 -7.69 21.83
CA LEU A 488 -21.36 -7.67 21.39
C LEU A 488 -21.80 -9.01 20.79
N SER A 489 -20.94 -9.66 20.00
CA SER A 489 -21.21 -10.99 19.46
C SER A 489 -21.29 -12.04 20.57
N ARG A 490 -20.40 -11.96 21.57
CA ARG A 490 -20.36 -12.83 22.76
C ARG A 490 -21.60 -12.68 23.64
N GLU A 491 -22.09 -11.46 23.86
CA GLU A 491 -23.32 -11.21 24.62
C GLU A 491 -24.56 -11.82 23.97
N SER A 492 -24.56 -11.99 22.64
CA SER A 492 -25.66 -12.61 21.88
C SER A 492 -25.72 -14.14 21.97
N LEU A 493 -24.90 -14.75 22.83
CA LEU A 493 -24.92 -16.17 23.18
C LEU A 493 -25.57 -16.35 24.54
N GLU A 494 -26.84 -16.79 24.58
CA GLU A 494 -27.61 -16.92 25.83
C GLU A 494 -26.94 -17.87 26.84
N ILE A 495 -26.27 -18.92 26.35
CA ILE A 495 -25.47 -19.87 27.14
C ILE A 495 -24.31 -19.18 27.88
N LEU A 496 -23.85 -17.99 27.46
CA LEU A 496 -22.82 -17.26 28.19
C LEU A 496 -23.35 -16.35 29.31
N ARG A 497 -24.66 -16.25 29.55
CA ARG A 497 -25.17 -15.44 30.67
C ARG A 497 -24.93 -16.08 32.03
N ASN A 498 -25.14 -17.39 32.16
CA ASN A 498 -25.06 -18.10 33.44
C ASN A 498 -23.69 -18.76 33.70
N TRP A 499 -22.72 -18.54 32.80
CA TRP A 499 -21.46 -19.32 32.71
C TRP A 499 -20.22 -18.41 32.55
N ARG A 500 -20.34 -17.13 32.92
CA ARG A 500 -19.28 -16.12 32.78
C ARG A 500 -18.10 -16.44 33.69
N THR A 501 -16.91 -16.36 33.12
CA THR A 501 -15.61 -16.48 33.81
C THR A 501 -14.67 -15.31 33.51
N THR A 502 -14.98 -14.49 32.50
CA THR A 502 -14.23 -13.27 32.19
C THR A 502 -14.95 -12.01 32.67
N LEU A 503 -14.18 -11.05 33.20
CA LEU A 503 -14.63 -9.75 33.74
C LEU A 503 -15.14 -8.77 32.67
N ILE A 504 -15.02 -9.12 31.39
CA ILE A 504 -15.32 -8.27 30.25
C ILE A 504 -16.73 -8.61 29.76
N THR A 505 -17.63 -7.64 29.85
CA THR A 505 -19.04 -7.76 29.49
C THR A 505 -19.48 -6.58 28.63
N SER A 506 -20.68 -6.68 28.05
CA SER A 506 -21.34 -5.55 27.39
C SER A 506 -21.61 -4.37 28.34
N GLU A 507 -21.89 -4.66 29.62
CA GLU A 507 -22.10 -3.67 30.69
C GLU A 507 -20.85 -2.81 30.94
N ASN A 508 -19.68 -3.44 30.95
CA ASN A 508 -18.38 -2.76 31.17
C ASN A 508 -17.73 -2.27 29.87
N LEU A 509 -18.42 -2.31 28.72
CA LEU A 509 -17.85 -1.97 27.41
C LEU A 509 -17.31 -0.53 27.35
N ALA A 510 -17.97 0.43 27.99
CA ALA A 510 -17.50 1.80 28.09
C ALA A 510 -16.13 1.87 28.82
N GLN A 511 -16.05 1.27 30.00
CA GLN A 511 -14.81 1.20 30.80
C GLN A 511 -13.67 0.47 30.06
N VAL A 512 -13.97 -0.54 29.23
CA VAL A 512 -12.98 -1.22 28.39
C VAL A 512 -12.47 -0.30 27.27
N LYS A 513 -13.35 0.48 26.62
CA LYS A 513 -12.96 1.49 25.63
C LYS A 513 -12.12 2.62 26.24
N ASP A 514 -12.45 3.04 27.45
CA ASP A 514 -11.72 4.06 28.20
C ASP A 514 -10.33 3.55 28.58
N LEU A 515 -10.23 2.33 29.09
CA LEU A 515 -8.94 1.71 29.46
C LEU A 515 -8.05 1.48 28.23
N LEU A 516 -8.62 1.08 27.10
CA LEU A 516 -7.91 1.02 25.81
C LEU A 516 -7.37 2.39 25.37
N PHE A 517 -8.16 3.46 25.54
CA PHE A 517 -7.71 4.82 25.26
C PHE A 517 -6.56 5.25 26.18
N LEU A 518 -6.65 4.98 27.49
CA LEU A 518 -5.55 5.29 28.41
C LEU A 518 -4.27 4.51 28.06
N TYR A 519 -4.39 3.23 27.65
CA TYR A 519 -3.25 2.47 27.12
C TYR A 519 -2.71 3.04 25.80
N GLN A 520 -3.55 3.53 24.89
CA GLN A 520 -3.12 4.20 23.65
C GLN A 520 -2.28 5.45 23.93
N VAL A 521 -2.74 6.32 24.84
CA VAL A 521 -2.00 7.53 25.26
C VAL A 521 -0.68 7.15 25.94
N GLN A 522 -0.71 6.15 26.83
CA GLN A 522 0.49 5.61 27.47
C GLN A 522 1.50 5.06 26.45
N PHE A 523 1.03 4.30 25.46
CA PHE A 523 1.85 3.70 24.41
C PHE A 523 2.53 4.76 23.56
N THR A 524 1.76 5.74 23.06
CA THR A 524 2.25 6.87 22.26
C THR A 524 3.35 7.63 23.01
N GLN A 525 3.12 7.93 24.29
CA GLN A 525 4.12 8.59 25.14
C GLN A 525 5.39 7.75 25.35
N GLN A 526 5.26 6.43 25.56
CA GLN A 526 6.41 5.54 25.75
C GLN A 526 7.26 5.40 24.49
N VAL A 527 6.63 5.25 23.32
CA VAL A 527 7.28 5.22 21.99
C VAL A 527 8.15 6.46 21.80
N LEU A 528 7.56 7.65 21.95
CA LEU A 528 8.25 8.93 21.72
C LEU A 528 9.37 9.16 22.74
N ARG A 529 9.14 8.85 24.02
CA ARG A 529 10.19 8.96 25.06
C ARG A 529 11.34 7.99 24.85
N ALA A 530 11.07 6.76 24.40
CA ALA A 530 12.12 5.78 24.13
C ALA A 530 12.99 6.21 22.94
N ALA A 531 12.39 6.77 21.88
CA ALA A 531 13.13 7.36 20.76
C ALA A 531 13.96 8.58 21.19
N GLN A 532 13.42 9.48 22.00
CA GLN A 532 14.18 10.61 22.57
C GLN A 532 15.38 10.14 23.39
N GLN A 533 15.19 9.17 24.29
CA GLN A 533 16.27 8.58 25.09
C GLN A 533 17.34 7.89 24.23
N TYR A 534 16.94 7.25 23.12
CA TYR A 534 17.86 6.65 22.16
C TYR A 534 18.76 7.69 21.50
N VAL A 535 18.18 8.83 21.07
CA VAL A 535 18.93 9.93 20.45
C VAL A 535 19.84 10.64 21.46
N THR A 536 19.38 10.94 22.68
CA THR A 536 20.21 11.61 23.70
C THR A 536 21.37 10.75 24.20
N ASN A 537 21.22 9.42 24.17
CA ASN A 537 22.24 8.47 24.64
C ASN A 537 23.19 7.97 23.53
N LYS A 538 23.10 8.49 22.29
CA LYS A 538 24.16 8.27 21.29
C LYS A 538 25.45 8.98 21.74
N PRO A 539 26.60 8.29 21.83
CA PRO A 539 27.86 8.95 22.11
C PRO A 539 28.23 9.89 20.96
N LYS A 540 28.48 11.17 21.27
CA LYS A 540 28.94 12.15 20.27
C LYS A 540 30.29 11.73 19.70
N GLU A 541 30.35 11.45 18.40
CA GLU A 541 31.60 11.27 17.67
C GLU A 541 32.29 12.63 17.45
N ASN A 542 32.82 13.21 18.52
CA ASN A 542 33.72 14.35 18.40
C ASN A 542 35.05 13.87 17.81
N GLY A 543 35.28 14.15 16.54
CA GLY A 543 36.53 13.84 15.87
C GLY A 543 37.70 14.63 16.47
N THR A 544 38.69 13.92 17.02
CA THR A 544 40.12 14.30 16.96
C THR A 544 40.99 13.06 17.19
N SER A 545 42.15 13.04 16.54
CA SER A 545 43.05 11.89 16.52
C SER A 545 43.69 11.56 17.88
N SER A 546 43.70 10.29 18.27
CA SER A 546 44.89 9.67 18.89
C SER A 546 44.81 8.14 18.91
N LYS A 547 45.98 7.48 18.88
CA LYS A 547 46.12 6.02 18.81
C LYS A 547 45.94 5.39 20.19
N GLY A 548 45.05 4.38 20.31
CA GLY A 548 45.30 3.25 21.20
C GLY A 548 44.16 2.73 22.10
N LYS A 549 43.85 1.44 21.90
CA LYS A 549 43.23 0.47 22.84
C LYS A 549 41.73 0.58 23.18
N ARG A 550 41.12 -0.62 23.24
CA ARG A 550 39.80 -1.01 23.79
C ARG A 550 38.54 -0.51 23.05
N TYR A 551 38.08 -1.32 22.09
CA TYR A 551 36.68 -1.34 21.64
C TYR A 551 36.09 -2.74 21.87
N ASN A 552 35.40 -2.92 23.01
CA ASN A 552 34.54 -4.09 23.27
C ASN A 552 33.34 -3.76 24.20
N SER A 553 33.06 -2.46 24.37
CA SER A 553 31.99 -1.89 25.19
C SER A 553 30.85 -1.32 24.35
N GLN A 554 31.16 -0.61 23.25
CA GLN A 554 30.16 0.03 22.40
C GLN A 554 29.14 -0.95 21.78
N SER A 555 29.55 -2.15 21.35
CA SER A 555 28.63 -3.14 20.77
C SER A 555 27.63 -3.67 21.81
N LYS A 556 28.04 -3.79 23.08
CA LYS A 556 27.15 -4.15 24.18
C LYS A 556 26.22 -2.99 24.58
N GLN A 557 26.70 -1.75 24.58
CA GLN A 557 25.85 -0.57 24.80
C GLN A 557 24.82 -0.38 23.68
N SER A 558 25.19 -0.62 22.42
CA SER A 558 24.26 -0.57 21.28
C SER A 558 23.10 -1.58 21.42
N LEU A 559 23.40 -2.87 21.69
CA LEU A 559 22.35 -3.87 21.94
C LEU A 559 21.53 -3.58 23.21
N HIS A 560 22.17 -3.07 24.27
CA HIS A 560 21.48 -2.72 25.51
C HIS A 560 20.51 -1.55 25.30
N ASN A 561 20.91 -0.53 24.53
CA ASN A 561 20.05 0.60 24.17
C ASN A 561 18.86 0.16 23.31
N GLN A 562 19.04 -0.69 22.28
CA GLN A 562 17.90 -1.24 21.52
C GLN A 562 16.96 -2.07 22.41
N THR A 563 17.51 -2.93 23.29
CA THR A 563 16.68 -3.75 24.19
C THR A 563 15.89 -2.88 25.18
N ALA A 564 16.52 -1.84 25.72
CA ALA A 564 15.88 -0.89 26.65
C ALA A 564 14.77 -0.05 25.99
N VAL A 565 14.90 0.30 24.71
CA VAL A 565 13.89 1.03 23.93
C VAL A 565 12.65 0.18 23.64
N MET A 566 12.82 -1.12 23.39
CA MET A 566 11.71 -2.04 23.08
C MET A 566 10.94 -2.53 24.32
N GLU A 567 11.54 -2.45 25.50
CA GLU A 567 11.01 -3.04 26.75
C GLU A 567 9.70 -2.37 27.27
N PRO A 568 9.52 -1.04 27.23
CA PRO A 568 8.25 -0.39 27.62
C PRO A 568 7.09 -0.79 26.69
N VAL A 569 7.35 -0.79 25.38
CA VAL A 569 6.39 -1.19 24.34
C VAL A 569 5.91 -2.63 24.54
N LYS A 570 6.83 -3.57 24.80
CA LYS A 570 6.47 -4.97 25.14
C LYS A 570 5.59 -5.07 26.39
N LYS A 571 5.88 -4.28 27.42
CA LYS A 571 5.09 -4.25 28.67
C LYS A 571 3.68 -3.69 28.44
N CYS A 572 3.53 -2.66 27.60
CA CYS A 572 2.23 -2.10 27.27
C CYS A 572 1.36 -3.11 26.50
N ILE A 573 1.89 -3.69 25.42
CA ILE A 573 1.18 -4.69 24.60
C ILE A 573 0.86 -5.95 25.43
N GLY A 574 1.80 -6.41 26.25
CA GLY A 574 1.59 -7.53 27.17
C GLY A 574 0.49 -7.27 28.20
N ARG A 575 0.39 -6.06 28.75
CA ARG A 575 -0.72 -5.66 29.66
C ARG A 575 -2.07 -5.68 28.96
N ILE A 576 -2.18 -5.10 27.76
CA ILE A 576 -3.42 -5.13 26.97
C ILE A 576 -3.86 -6.59 26.74
N ALA A 577 -2.96 -7.44 26.24
CA ALA A 577 -3.30 -8.85 26.02
C ALA A 577 -3.70 -9.58 27.32
N GLN A 578 -2.95 -9.37 28.41
CA GLN A 578 -3.24 -9.99 29.71
C GLN A 578 -4.57 -9.55 30.32
N LYS A 579 -4.94 -8.28 30.16
CA LYS A 579 -6.14 -7.69 30.80
C LYS A 579 -7.40 -7.77 29.94
N MET A 580 -7.26 -7.86 28.61
CA MET A 580 -8.38 -7.73 27.66
C MET A 580 -8.60 -8.92 26.72
N ILE A 581 -7.64 -9.85 26.59
CA ILE A 581 -7.69 -10.94 25.60
C ILE A 581 -7.56 -12.32 26.25
N VAL A 582 -6.65 -12.47 27.22
CA VAL A 582 -6.43 -13.73 27.95
C VAL A 582 -7.71 -14.19 28.65
N GLY A 583 -8.05 -15.48 28.49
CA GLY A 583 -9.21 -16.12 29.11
C GLY A 583 -10.47 -16.18 28.24
N LEU A 584 -10.65 -15.23 27.29
CA LEU A 584 -11.82 -15.21 26.41
C LEU A 584 -11.87 -16.41 25.45
N GLY A 585 -10.73 -16.81 24.88
CA GLY A 585 -10.64 -17.98 24.01
C GLY A 585 -11.04 -19.29 24.71
N SER A 586 -10.55 -19.52 25.94
CA SER A 586 -10.91 -20.69 26.73
C SER A 586 -12.35 -20.68 27.22
N GLU A 587 -12.93 -19.51 27.49
CA GLU A 587 -14.36 -19.38 27.79
C GLU A 587 -15.24 -19.77 26.59
N LEU A 588 -14.91 -19.29 25.39
CA LEU A 588 -15.62 -19.62 24.15
C LEU A 588 -15.49 -21.10 23.77
N LEU A 589 -14.31 -21.70 23.93
CA LEU A 589 -14.09 -23.15 23.70
C LEU A 589 -14.83 -24.03 24.72
N ARG A 590 -14.92 -23.61 25.99
CA ARG A 590 -15.76 -24.29 27.00
C ARG A 590 -17.24 -24.23 26.61
N CYS A 591 -17.72 -23.10 26.09
CA CYS A 591 -19.10 -22.97 25.62
C CYS A 591 -19.39 -23.85 24.39
N ALA A 592 -18.47 -23.92 23.43
CA ALA A 592 -18.57 -24.84 22.30
C ALA A 592 -18.68 -26.30 22.79
N SER A 593 -17.85 -26.70 23.77
CA SER A 593 -17.90 -28.04 24.37
C SER A 593 -19.24 -28.33 25.07
N ILE A 594 -19.78 -27.36 25.83
CA ILE A 594 -21.08 -27.46 26.50
C ILE A 594 -22.22 -27.61 25.48
N ILE A 595 -22.20 -26.81 24.41
CA ILE A 595 -23.19 -26.87 23.32
C ILE A 595 -23.18 -28.25 22.65
N THR A 596 -21.99 -28.77 22.31
CA THR A 596 -21.87 -30.08 21.67
C THR A 596 -22.34 -31.22 22.60
N VAL A 597 -22.01 -31.18 23.90
CA VAL A 597 -22.52 -32.18 24.86
C VAL A 597 -24.06 -32.08 25.04
N ALA A 598 -24.63 -30.87 25.11
CA ALA A 598 -26.08 -30.66 25.20
C ALA A 598 -26.83 -30.95 23.88
N HIS A 599 -26.11 -31.12 22.77
CA HIS A 599 -26.66 -31.62 21.51
C HIS A 599 -26.66 -33.15 21.47
N VAL A 600 -25.58 -33.79 21.96
CA VAL A 600 -25.46 -35.26 22.09
C VAL A 600 -26.39 -35.85 23.16
N ILE A 601 -26.78 -35.08 24.17
CA ILE A 601 -27.78 -35.46 25.19
C ILE A 601 -28.96 -34.47 25.13
N PRO A 602 -29.94 -34.66 24.22
CA PRO A 602 -31.02 -33.70 23.98
C PRO A 602 -31.87 -33.36 25.21
N GLU A 603 -32.04 -34.31 26.14
CA GLU A 603 -32.78 -34.11 27.38
C GLU A 603 -32.18 -33.00 28.24
N MET A 604 -30.84 -32.87 28.25
CA MET A 604 -30.15 -31.81 29.00
C MET A 604 -30.40 -30.42 28.43
N ARG A 605 -30.78 -30.28 27.16
CA ARG A 605 -31.01 -28.96 26.53
C ARG A 605 -32.09 -28.16 27.25
N SER A 606 -33.13 -28.85 27.76
CA SER A 606 -34.22 -28.23 28.53
C SER A 606 -33.77 -27.77 29.93
N SER A 607 -32.79 -28.46 30.51
CA SER A 607 -32.25 -28.18 31.85
C SER A 607 -31.12 -27.16 31.84
N LEU A 608 -30.41 -27.00 30.72
CA LEU A 608 -29.22 -26.15 30.58
C LEU A 608 -29.37 -24.70 31.13
N PRO A 609 -30.51 -24.00 30.97
CA PRO A 609 -30.68 -22.65 31.52
C PRO A 609 -30.74 -22.60 33.05
N ALA A 610 -31.10 -23.72 33.71
CA ALA A 610 -31.29 -23.82 35.16
C ALA A 610 -30.06 -24.34 35.91
N VAL A 611 -28.98 -24.69 35.20
CA VAL A 611 -27.75 -25.19 35.82
C VAL A 611 -26.80 -24.03 36.12
N GLU A 612 -26.43 -23.87 37.39
CA GLU A 612 -25.46 -22.86 37.84
C GLU A 612 -24.02 -23.38 37.67
N GLY A 613 -23.36 -22.91 36.61
CA GLY A 613 -21.92 -23.05 36.43
C GLY A 613 -21.39 -24.47 36.19
N ILE A 614 -20.07 -24.53 36.00
CA ILE A 614 -19.37 -25.71 35.47
C ILE A 614 -19.55 -26.97 36.33
N ALA A 615 -19.60 -26.82 37.66
CA ALA A 615 -19.82 -27.95 38.57
C ALA A 615 -21.19 -28.62 38.34
N GLY A 616 -22.27 -27.83 38.24
CA GLY A 616 -23.61 -28.35 37.99
C GLY A 616 -23.75 -29.04 36.63
N PHE A 617 -23.02 -28.59 35.59
CA PHE A 617 -23.03 -29.28 34.29
C PHE A 617 -22.38 -30.66 34.38
N VAL A 618 -21.26 -30.75 35.09
CA VAL A 618 -20.51 -31.99 35.30
C VAL A 618 -21.34 -33.00 36.11
N GLU A 619 -22.13 -32.54 37.08
CA GLU A 619 -23.07 -33.37 37.83
C GLU A 619 -24.29 -33.80 36.97
N LEU A 620 -24.91 -32.88 36.22
CA LEU A 620 -26.07 -33.21 35.37
C LEU A 620 -25.73 -34.18 34.23
N THR A 621 -24.55 -34.02 33.62
CA THR A 621 -24.01 -34.95 32.61
C THR A 621 -23.71 -36.31 33.23
N GLN A 622 -23.13 -36.35 34.43
CA GLN A 622 -22.91 -37.60 35.17
C GLN A 622 -24.23 -38.32 35.45
N GLU A 623 -25.26 -37.59 35.89
CA GLU A 623 -26.56 -38.16 36.19
C GLU A 623 -27.22 -38.80 34.95
N HIS A 624 -27.11 -38.16 33.78
CA HIS A 624 -27.62 -38.72 32.51
C HIS A 624 -26.80 -39.92 32.02
N LEU A 625 -25.46 -39.87 32.13
CA LEU A 625 -24.56 -41.00 31.83
C LEU A 625 -24.80 -42.20 32.75
N MET A 626 -25.12 -41.96 34.03
CA MET A 626 -25.46 -42.99 35.02
C MET A 626 -26.88 -43.55 34.82
N LYS A 627 -27.84 -42.73 34.39
CA LYS A 627 -29.22 -43.19 34.07
C LYS A 627 -29.25 -44.04 32.80
N THR A 628 -28.52 -43.66 31.74
CA THR A 628 -28.42 -44.44 30.49
C THR A 628 -27.64 -45.76 30.66
N THR A 629 -26.81 -45.90 31.70
CA THR A 629 -26.16 -47.18 32.01
C THR A 629 -27.11 -48.23 32.60
N VAL A 630 -28.25 -47.81 33.16
CA VAL A 630 -29.22 -48.70 33.84
C VAL A 630 -30.32 -49.22 32.89
N THR A 631 -30.62 -48.52 31.79
CA THR A 631 -31.75 -48.83 30.90
C THR A 631 -31.48 -49.89 29.82
N ASN A 632 -30.33 -50.56 29.85
CA ASN A 632 -29.97 -51.72 29.01
C ASN A 632 -30.04 -51.54 27.48
N ASN A 633 -30.12 -50.30 26.96
CA ASN A 633 -30.08 -50.06 25.52
C ASN A 633 -28.63 -49.90 25.03
N SER A 634 -28.01 -51.01 24.61
CA SER A 634 -26.56 -51.09 24.37
C SER A 634 -26.05 -50.23 23.22
N LYS A 635 -26.89 -49.86 22.24
CA LYS A 635 -26.54 -48.96 21.14
C LYS A 635 -26.34 -47.53 21.60
N SER A 636 -27.36 -46.91 22.20
CA SER A 636 -27.29 -45.51 22.65
C SER A 636 -26.20 -45.30 23.71
N LYS A 637 -25.92 -46.31 24.53
CA LYS A 637 -24.77 -46.29 25.46
C LYS A 637 -23.43 -46.27 24.71
N GLY A 638 -23.27 -47.07 23.67
CA GLY A 638 -22.05 -47.09 22.85
C GLY A 638 -21.85 -45.77 22.10
N GLU A 639 -22.90 -45.29 21.43
CA GLU A 639 -22.92 -44.02 20.69
C GLU A 639 -22.62 -42.83 21.63
N LEU A 640 -23.15 -42.82 22.85
CA LEU A 640 -22.88 -41.79 23.86
C LEU A 640 -21.45 -41.87 24.43
N GLU A 641 -20.96 -43.08 24.75
CA GLU A 641 -19.57 -43.26 25.22
C GLU A 641 -18.55 -42.89 24.13
N ASP A 642 -18.82 -43.24 22.87
CA ASP A 642 -17.94 -42.93 21.75
C ASP A 642 -18.01 -41.44 21.39
N ALA A 643 -19.19 -40.79 21.42
CA ALA A 643 -19.31 -39.34 21.19
C ALA A 643 -18.65 -38.51 22.31
N VAL A 644 -18.81 -38.87 23.58
CA VAL A 644 -18.09 -38.21 24.68
C VAL A 644 -16.59 -38.45 24.55
N LYS A 645 -16.16 -39.67 24.19
CA LYS A 645 -14.76 -39.97 23.93
C LYS A 645 -14.20 -39.19 22.74
N GLU A 646 -14.95 -39.02 21.65
CA GLU A 646 -14.56 -38.27 20.46
C GLU A 646 -14.46 -36.77 20.77
N LEU A 647 -15.34 -36.25 21.63
CA LEU A 647 -15.29 -34.87 22.14
C LEU A 647 -14.10 -34.67 23.10
N VAL A 648 -13.83 -35.63 23.98
CA VAL A 648 -12.62 -35.68 24.83
C VAL A 648 -11.36 -35.80 23.96
N ASP A 649 -11.32 -36.66 22.94
CA ASP A 649 -10.21 -36.82 21.99
C ASP A 649 -10.10 -35.66 20.98
N ALA A 650 -11.12 -34.80 20.84
CA ALA A 650 -11.07 -33.54 20.09
C ALA A 650 -10.55 -32.37 20.95
N VAL A 651 -10.97 -32.28 22.23
CA VAL A 651 -10.49 -31.22 23.14
C VAL A 651 -9.12 -31.54 23.76
N TYR A 652 -8.80 -32.81 24.05
CA TYR A 652 -7.41 -33.27 24.16
C TYR A 652 -6.74 -33.44 22.79
N GLY A 653 -7.54 -33.47 21.71
CA GLY A 653 -7.11 -33.29 20.32
C GLY A 653 -6.39 -31.97 20.11
N LEU A 654 -6.68 -30.94 20.92
CA LEU A 654 -5.94 -29.68 20.95
C LEU A 654 -4.48 -29.84 21.44
N ASN A 655 -4.18 -30.95 22.12
CA ASN A 655 -2.81 -31.38 22.44
C ASN A 655 -2.29 -32.48 21.49
N ARG A 656 -3.05 -32.85 20.45
CA ARG A 656 -2.87 -34.04 19.60
C ARG A 656 -3.03 -33.79 18.10
N THR A 657 -3.40 -32.60 17.66
CA THR A 657 -3.37 -32.16 16.25
C THR A 657 -1.94 -32.03 15.69
N SER A 658 -0.91 -32.34 16.47
CA SER A 658 0.33 -32.95 15.98
C SER A 658 0.16 -34.48 15.85
N GLY A 659 -0.69 -34.94 14.92
CA GLY A 659 -1.20 -36.32 15.00
C GLY A 659 -1.87 -36.96 13.79
N VAL A 660 -1.47 -36.61 12.56
CA VAL A 660 -1.64 -37.57 11.45
C VAL A 660 -0.51 -38.61 11.55
N GLY A 661 -0.79 -39.74 12.22
CA GLY A 661 0.01 -40.97 12.19
C GLY A 661 1.40 -40.92 12.82
N ASP A 662 1.48 -41.22 14.13
CA ASP A 662 2.64 -41.77 14.88
C ASP A 662 4.05 -41.14 14.75
N ALA A 663 4.24 -40.06 14.00
CA ALA A 663 5.57 -39.57 13.64
C ALA A 663 6.14 -38.46 14.53
N ASP A 664 5.32 -37.53 15.06
CA ASP A 664 5.86 -36.24 15.53
C ASP A 664 5.29 -35.72 16.87
N VAL A 665 6.22 -35.47 17.80
CA VAL A 665 5.99 -34.97 19.18
C VAL A 665 6.40 -33.50 19.26
N SER A 666 5.98 -32.71 18.28
CA SER A 666 6.74 -31.54 17.82
C SER A 666 6.00 -30.19 17.82
N GLY A 667 4.66 -30.14 17.90
CA GLY A 667 3.83 -28.96 17.61
C GLY A 667 4.32 -27.60 18.16
N VAL A 668 4.30 -27.39 19.48
CA VAL A 668 4.78 -26.10 20.05
C VAL A 668 6.32 -25.93 19.91
N GLY A 669 7.04 -27.01 19.59
CA GLY A 669 8.43 -26.97 19.15
C GLY A 669 8.64 -26.55 17.68
N GLU A 670 7.61 -26.55 16.84
CA GLU A 670 7.66 -26.24 15.40
C GLU A 670 7.45 -24.76 15.08
N SER A 671 6.85 -23.98 15.98
CA SER A 671 6.88 -22.51 15.87
C SER A 671 8.31 -22.01 16.08
N SER A 672 8.98 -22.46 17.15
CA SER A 672 10.39 -22.14 17.40
C SER A 672 11.36 -22.83 16.43
N GLY A 673 11.14 -24.10 16.10
CA GLY A 673 11.97 -24.85 15.16
C GLY A 673 11.78 -24.39 13.72
N GLY A 674 10.56 -24.01 13.35
CA GLY A 674 10.25 -23.42 12.05
C GLY A 674 10.95 -22.08 11.82
N ARG A 675 11.14 -21.26 12.86
CA ARG A 675 11.98 -20.05 12.78
C ARG A 675 13.45 -20.38 12.55
N VAL A 676 13.96 -21.48 13.11
CA VAL A 676 15.32 -21.98 12.83
C VAL A 676 15.42 -22.46 11.38
N VAL A 677 14.51 -23.32 10.91
CA VAL A 677 14.49 -23.81 9.52
C VAL A 677 14.39 -22.65 8.52
N MET A 678 13.49 -21.70 8.75
CA MET A 678 13.34 -20.50 7.92
C MET A 678 14.64 -19.67 7.85
N MET A 679 15.30 -19.44 8.99
CA MET A 679 16.58 -18.73 9.07
C MET A 679 17.71 -19.51 8.38
N GLN A 680 17.76 -20.85 8.56
CA GLN A 680 18.71 -21.73 7.89
C GLN A 680 18.52 -21.76 6.37
N TRP A 681 17.28 -21.67 5.88
CA TRP A 681 17.00 -21.52 4.44
C TRP A 681 17.43 -20.14 3.95
N LEU A 682 17.11 -19.06 4.69
CA LEU A 682 17.42 -17.69 4.30
C LEU A 682 18.93 -17.52 4.04
N TYR A 683 19.76 -18.06 4.94
CA TYR A 683 21.23 -17.95 4.89
C TYR A 683 21.95 -19.26 4.54
N GLU A 684 21.33 -20.15 3.76
CA GLU A 684 21.90 -21.48 3.42
C GLU A 684 23.32 -21.39 2.84
N ASP A 685 23.56 -20.42 1.95
CA ASP A 685 24.86 -20.19 1.30
C ASP A 685 25.95 -19.68 2.24
N VAL A 686 25.58 -18.91 3.27
CA VAL A 686 26.49 -18.49 4.34
C VAL A 686 26.80 -19.66 5.27
N LEU A 687 25.78 -20.42 5.69
CA LEU A 687 25.92 -21.54 6.62
C LEU A 687 26.73 -22.70 6.02
N LEU A 688 26.62 -22.92 4.70
CA LEU A 688 27.44 -23.89 3.95
C LEU A 688 28.94 -23.60 3.95
N THR A 689 29.39 -22.39 4.34
CA THR A 689 30.83 -22.13 4.51
C THR A 689 31.44 -22.81 5.74
N GLU A 690 30.61 -23.21 6.72
CA GLU A 690 31.03 -23.95 7.90
C GLU A 690 30.98 -25.46 7.62
N ARG A 691 32.16 -26.11 7.58
CA ARG A 691 32.34 -27.47 7.00
C ARG A 691 31.52 -28.59 7.65
N ASN A 692 30.98 -28.37 8.85
CA ASN A 692 30.22 -29.36 9.61
C ASN A 692 28.82 -28.87 10.02
N PHE A 693 28.28 -27.82 9.39
CA PHE A 693 26.95 -27.31 9.73
C PHE A 693 25.86 -28.36 9.45
N ARG A 694 24.91 -28.51 10.37
CA ARG A 694 23.82 -29.51 10.29
C ARG A 694 22.47 -28.81 10.15
N PHE A 695 21.92 -28.86 8.95
CA PHE A 695 20.58 -28.35 8.66
C PHE A 695 19.50 -29.18 9.34
N GLN A 696 18.47 -28.51 9.86
CA GLN A 696 17.26 -29.14 10.38
C GLN A 696 16.32 -29.52 9.22
N HIS A 697 15.49 -30.54 9.44
CA HIS A 697 14.50 -30.95 8.45
C HIS A 697 13.23 -30.08 8.55
N PRO A 698 12.57 -29.71 7.43
CA PRO A 698 12.97 -29.95 6.05
C PRO A 698 14.14 -29.05 5.61
N ALA A 699 15.22 -29.65 5.13
CA ALA A 699 16.34 -28.91 4.56
C ALA A 699 15.97 -28.43 3.15
N ARG A 700 16.34 -27.19 2.80
CA ARG A 700 15.97 -26.58 1.51
C ARG A 700 16.36 -27.42 0.31
N THR A 701 17.61 -27.88 0.27
CA THR A 701 18.12 -28.77 -0.79
C THR A 701 17.29 -30.05 -0.94
N PHE A 702 16.77 -30.64 0.15
CA PHE A 702 15.88 -31.81 0.10
C PHE A 702 14.52 -31.46 -0.54
N VAL A 703 13.90 -30.35 -0.15
CA VAL A 703 12.60 -29.91 -0.71
C VAL A 703 12.76 -29.54 -2.19
N MET A 704 13.77 -28.75 -2.56
CA MET A 704 14.00 -28.31 -3.94
C MET A 704 14.29 -29.49 -4.89
N THR A 705 15.16 -30.43 -4.49
CA THR A 705 15.42 -31.63 -5.30
C THR A 705 14.23 -32.58 -5.36
N GLY A 706 13.41 -32.62 -4.29
CA GLY A 706 12.10 -33.27 -4.29
C GLY A 706 11.16 -32.68 -5.34
N ILE A 707 10.81 -31.39 -5.21
CA ILE A 707 9.93 -30.67 -6.15
C ILE A 707 10.43 -30.87 -7.58
N HIS A 708 11.71 -30.63 -7.86
CA HIS A 708 12.28 -30.79 -9.20
C HIS A 708 12.12 -32.22 -9.74
N ARG A 709 12.38 -33.26 -8.93
CA ARG A 709 12.19 -34.65 -9.36
C ARG A 709 10.74 -34.93 -9.70
N GLU A 710 9.82 -34.60 -8.78
CA GLU A 710 8.41 -34.96 -8.95
C GLU A 710 7.77 -34.20 -10.11
N TYR A 711 8.15 -32.92 -10.29
CA TYR A 711 7.78 -32.06 -11.42
C TYR A 711 8.26 -32.61 -12.77
N GLN A 712 9.54 -32.98 -12.90
CA GLN A 712 10.07 -33.47 -14.18
C GLN A 712 9.40 -34.78 -14.61
N GLN A 713 9.13 -35.69 -13.66
CA GLN A 713 8.39 -36.92 -13.94
C GLN A 713 6.97 -36.62 -14.42
N LEU A 714 6.28 -35.66 -13.78
CA LEU A 714 4.93 -35.23 -14.17
C LEU A 714 4.90 -34.65 -15.60
N VAL A 715 5.86 -33.79 -15.96
CA VAL A 715 5.98 -33.22 -17.32
C VAL A 715 6.23 -34.30 -18.39
N VAL A 716 6.99 -35.35 -18.06
CA VAL A 716 7.20 -36.49 -18.98
C VAL A 716 5.92 -37.32 -19.14
N MET A 717 5.19 -37.57 -18.04
CA MET A 717 3.90 -38.28 -18.08
C MET A 717 2.86 -37.52 -18.91
N ASP A 718 2.71 -36.21 -18.73
CA ASP A 718 1.73 -35.40 -19.47
C ASP A 718 1.97 -35.42 -20.99
N ARG A 719 3.23 -35.41 -21.44
CA ARG A 719 3.54 -35.55 -22.87
C ARG A 719 3.10 -36.91 -23.44
N SER A 720 3.32 -37.99 -22.68
CA SER A 720 2.89 -39.34 -23.05
C SER A 720 1.37 -39.45 -23.08
N ILE A 721 0.70 -38.97 -22.02
CA ILE A 721 -0.76 -38.97 -21.87
C ILE A 721 -1.43 -38.15 -22.98
N SER A 722 -0.89 -36.98 -23.33
CA SER A 722 -1.42 -36.14 -24.42
C SER A 722 -1.41 -36.88 -25.76
N SER A 723 -0.31 -37.57 -26.10
CA SER A 723 -0.23 -38.36 -27.34
C SER A 723 -1.15 -39.60 -27.33
N MET A 724 -1.44 -40.17 -26.16
CA MET A 724 -2.45 -41.24 -26.03
C MET A 724 -3.88 -40.71 -26.16
N LEU A 725 -4.17 -39.55 -25.57
CA LEU A 725 -5.47 -38.88 -25.68
C LEU A 725 -5.81 -38.52 -27.14
N GLU A 726 -4.87 -37.98 -27.91
CA GLU A 726 -5.06 -37.69 -29.34
C GLU A 726 -5.51 -38.93 -30.13
N LYS A 727 -4.83 -40.06 -29.92
CA LYS A 727 -5.17 -41.35 -30.55
C LYS A 727 -6.53 -41.89 -30.07
N MET A 728 -6.84 -41.69 -28.80
CA MET A 728 -8.09 -42.14 -28.21
C MET A 728 -9.28 -41.33 -28.74
N VAL A 729 -9.19 -40.00 -28.77
CA VAL A 729 -10.22 -39.12 -29.35
C VAL A 729 -10.47 -39.45 -30.82
N ALA A 730 -9.43 -39.74 -31.61
CA ALA A 730 -9.58 -40.18 -33.00
C ALA A 730 -10.39 -41.50 -33.12
N MET A 731 -10.11 -42.50 -32.27
CA MET A 731 -10.89 -43.75 -32.26
C MET A 731 -12.31 -43.56 -31.71
N GLN A 732 -12.51 -42.69 -30.70
CA GLN A 732 -13.83 -42.35 -30.15
C GLN A 732 -14.72 -41.70 -31.21
N GLY A 733 -14.17 -40.79 -32.03
CA GLY A 733 -14.87 -40.21 -33.18
C GLY A 733 -15.30 -41.28 -34.19
N GLY A 734 -14.39 -42.19 -34.56
CA GLY A 734 -14.68 -43.29 -35.48
C GLY A 734 -15.73 -44.29 -34.97
N ILE A 735 -15.71 -44.62 -33.68
CA ILE A 735 -16.72 -45.47 -33.03
C ILE A 735 -18.08 -44.75 -32.98
N SER A 736 -18.09 -43.49 -32.55
CA SER A 736 -19.32 -42.69 -32.42
C SER A 736 -20.00 -42.46 -33.78
N GLN A 737 -19.22 -42.22 -34.85
CA GLN A 737 -19.76 -42.07 -36.21
C GLN A 737 -20.41 -43.37 -36.71
N ARG A 738 -19.78 -44.53 -36.45
CA ARG A 738 -20.34 -45.84 -36.80
C ARG A 738 -21.62 -46.15 -36.01
N LEU A 739 -21.66 -45.80 -34.72
CA LEU A 739 -22.87 -45.92 -33.90
C LEU A 739 -23.98 -44.95 -34.35
N LYS A 740 -23.65 -43.75 -34.83
CA LYS A 740 -24.63 -42.80 -35.42
C LYS A 740 -25.24 -43.33 -36.72
N TRP A 741 -24.44 -43.87 -37.63
CA TRP A 741 -24.95 -44.55 -38.83
C TRP A 741 -25.82 -45.76 -38.46
N ALA A 742 -25.42 -46.54 -37.46
CA ALA A 742 -26.19 -47.68 -36.98
C ALA A 742 -27.52 -47.28 -36.32
N ALA A 743 -27.54 -46.22 -35.50
CA ALA A 743 -28.74 -45.70 -34.84
C ALA A 743 -29.77 -45.17 -35.86
N GLY A 744 -29.32 -44.56 -36.95
CA GLY A 744 -30.18 -44.15 -38.06
C GLY A 744 -30.85 -45.31 -38.82
N ALA A 745 -30.28 -46.52 -38.74
CA ALA A 745 -30.82 -47.74 -39.37
C ALA A 745 -31.54 -48.68 -38.37
N ASN A 746 -31.19 -48.61 -37.08
CA ASN A 746 -31.78 -49.42 -36.00
C ASN A 746 -31.96 -48.55 -34.74
N PRO A 747 -33.21 -48.16 -34.39
CA PRO A 747 -33.50 -47.36 -33.20
C PRO A 747 -33.01 -47.95 -31.87
N GLN A 748 -32.84 -49.27 -31.76
CA GLN A 748 -32.31 -49.91 -30.53
C GLN A 748 -30.83 -49.56 -30.27
N VAL A 749 -30.09 -49.11 -31.29
CA VAL A 749 -28.70 -48.66 -31.13
C VAL A 749 -28.62 -47.22 -30.59
N SER A 750 -29.72 -46.45 -30.63
CA SER A 750 -29.76 -45.07 -30.11
C SER A 750 -29.51 -44.97 -28.60
N GLU A 751 -29.98 -45.95 -27.83
CA GLU A 751 -29.76 -46.01 -26.37
C GLU A 751 -28.30 -46.39 -26.04
N VAL A 752 -27.72 -47.31 -26.81
CA VAL A 752 -26.29 -47.65 -26.76
C VAL A 752 -25.43 -46.44 -27.11
N LEU A 753 -25.76 -45.72 -28.18
CA LEU A 753 -25.08 -44.49 -28.59
C LEU A 753 -25.14 -43.42 -27.49
N LYS A 754 -26.33 -43.15 -26.93
CA LYS A 754 -26.49 -42.17 -25.85
C LYS A 754 -25.67 -42.52 -24.60
N THR A 755 -25.63 -43.80 -24.24
CA THR A 755 -24.83 -44.31 -23.11
C THR A 755 -23.32 -44.16 -23.37
N VAL A 756 -22.89 -44.46 -24.59
CA VAL A 756 -21.50 -44.25 -25.03
C VAL A 756 -21.13 -42.77 -25.00
N GLU A 757 -21.93 -41.89 -25.60
CA GLU A 757 -21.64 -40.44 -25.63
C GLU A 757 -21.57 -39.83 -24.23
N SER A 758 -22.48 -40.19 -23.32
CA SER A 758 -22.43 -39.75 -21.91
C SER A 758 -21.19 -40.28 -21.16
N SER A 759 -20.79 -41.54 -21.40
CA SER A 759 -19.56 -42.13 -20.84
C SER A 759 -18.30 -41.43 -21.35
N LEU A 760 -18.28 -41.04 -22.63
CA LEU A 760 -17.19 -40.27 -23.24
C LEU A 760 -17.09 -38.86 -22.64
N GLU A 761 -18.22 -38.15 -22.53
CA GLU A 761 -18.27 -36.79 -21.97
C GLU A 761 -17.77 -36.73 -20.52
N HIS A 762 -18.16 -37.72 -19.69
CA HIS A 762 -17.65 -37.85 -18.33
C HIS A 762 -16.11 -38.04 -18.32
N LYS A 763 -15.59 -38.97 -19.12
CA LYS A 763 -14.14 -39.22 -19.22
C LYS A 763 -13.36 -38.01 -19.71
N THR A 764 -13.85 -37.33 -20.76
CA THR A 764 -13.24 -36.09 -21.27
C THR A 764 -13.18 -35.03 -20.17
N THR A 765 -14.24 -34.87 -19.37
CA THR A 765 -14.27 -33.93 -18.24
C THR A 765 -13.22 -34.27 -17.18
N VAL A 766 -13.08 -35.56 -16.80
CA VAL A 766 -12.08 -36.01 -15.82
C VAL A 766 -10.65 -35.83 -16.36
N TYR A 767 -10.39 -36.19 -17.62
CA TYR A 767 -9.07 -36.02 -18.24
C TYR A 767 -8.65 -34.53 -18.33
N GLN A 768 -9.59 -33.64 -18.64
CA GLN A 768 -9.38 -32.18 -18.66
C GLN A 768 -9.09 -31.63 -17.25
N LEU A 769 -9.83 -32.08 -16.23
CA LEU A 769 -9.64 -31.63 -14.85
C LEU A 769 -8.29 -32.09 -14.27
N GLU A 770 -7.91 -33.34 -14.51
CA GLU A 770 -6.58 -33.86 -14.18
C GLU A 770 -5.46 -33.10 -14.91
N ALA A 771 -5.63 -32.81 -16.21
CA ALA A 771 -4.67 -32.03 -16.99
C ALA A 771 -4.55 -30.58 -16.49
N LYS A 772 -5.66 -29.94 -16.09
CA LYS A 772 -5.68 -28.62 -15.48
C LYS A 772 -4.88 -28.59 -14.17
N HIS A 773 -5.11 -29.54 -13.27
CA HIS A 773 -4.37 -29.61 -12.01
C HIS A 773 -2.88 -29.95 -12.23
N SER A 774 -2.57 -30.79 -13.21
CA SER A 774 -1.18 -31.03 -13.62
C SER A 774 -0.50 -29.76 -14.13
N SER A 775 -1.16 -29.00 -15.00
CA SER A 775 -0.67 -27.70 -15.48
C SER A 775 -0.48 -26.69 -14.34
N GLN A 776 -1.39 -26.65 -13.36
CA GLN A 776 -1.27 -25.79 -12.17
C GLN A 776 -0.05 -26.16 -11.31
N LEU A 777 0.11 -27.44 -10.93
CA LEU A 777 1.22 -27.87 -10.09
C LEU A 777 2.57 -27.81 -10.81
N THR A 778 2.60 -28.03 -12.12
CA THR A 778 3.82 -27.88 -12.93
C THR A 778 4.25 -26.42 -13.08
N ALA A 779 3.31 -25.51 -13.37
CA ALA A 779 3.59 -24.07 -13.43
C ALA A 779 4.07 -23.53 -12.07
N LEU A 780 3.41 -23.93 -10.97
CA LEU A 780 3.77 -23.55 -9.62
C LEU A 780 5.16 -24.07 -9.22
N SER A 781 5.42 -25.37 -9.44
CA SER A 781 6.72 -25.98 -9.16
C SER A 781 7.85 -25.30 -9.92
N SER A 782 7.66 -25.02 -11.20
CA SER A 782 8.64 -24.32 -12.04
C SER A 782 8.91 -22.90 -11.54
N ALA A 783 7.86 -22.16 -11.15
CA ALA A 783 7.99 -20.81 -10.61
C ALA A 783 8.76 -20.79 -9.27
N ILE A 784 8.44 -21.70 -8.34
CA ILE A 784 9.14 -21.84 -7.05
C ILE A 784 10.60 -22.20 -7.26
N LEU A 785 10.90 -23.18 -8.14
CA LEU A 785 12.27 -23.60 -8.43
C LEU A 785 13.10 -22.46 -9.03
N HIS A 786 12.53 -21.67 -9.95
CA HIS A 786 13.21 -20.52 -10.55
C HIS A 786 13.43 -19.37 -9.55
N PHE A 787 12.43 -19.08 -8.71
CA PHE A 787 12.55 -18.10 -7.62
C PHE A 787 13.69 -18.51 -6.67
N GLU A 788 13.66 -19.76 -6.19
CA GLU A 788 14.66 -20.29 -5.27
C GLU A 788 16.05 -20.38 -5.91
N ALA A 789 16.16 -20.73 -7.19
CA ALA A 789 17.43 -20.71 -7.92
C ALA A 789 18.10 -19.33 -7.87
N HIS A 790 17.33 -18.25 -7.96
CA HIS A 790 17.82 -16.87 -7.94
C HIS A 790 17.93 -16.26 -6.52
N ARG A 791 17.56 -17.00 -5.47
CA ARG A 791 17.62 -16.53 -4.07
C ARG A 791 18.98 -16.79 -3.39
N THR A 792 19.61 -17.94 -3.63
CA THR A 792 20.93 -18.30 -3.08
C THR A 792 22.01 -18.36 -4.17
N ARG A 793 23.29 -18.57 -3.84
CA ARG A 793 24.41 -18.60 -4.81
C ARG A 793 24.45 -19.87 -5.67
N THR A 794 23.37 -20.18 -6.38
CA THR A 794 23.33 -21.30 -7.32
C THR A 794 24.18 -21.05 -8.55
N SER A 795 24.50 -22.09 -9.32
CA SER A 795 25.23 -21.97 -10.59
C SER A 795 24.43 -21.22 -11.67
N GLU A 796 23.11 -21.14 -11.55
CA GLU A 796 22.24 -20.34 -12.41
C GLU A 796 22.30 -18.86 -12.00
N ALA A 797 22.11 -18.56 -10.71
CA ALA A 797 22.24 -17.21 -10.18
C ALA A 797 23.61 -16.59 -10.52
N ILE A 798 24.71 -17.34 -10.35
CA ILE A 798 26.07 -16.85 -10.64
C ILE A 798 26.27 -16.52 -12.14
N LYS A 799 25.61 -17.24 -13.06
CA LYS A 799 25.65 -16.94 -14.50
C LYS A 799 24.86 -15.67 -14.82
N SER A 800 23.68 -15.52 -14.23
CA SER A 800 22.84 -14.33 -14.37
C SER A 800 23.49 -13.09 -13.74
N ASP A 801 24.07 -13.23 -12.54
CA ASP A 801 24.94 -12.26 -11.86
C ASP A 801 26.04 -11.76 -12.80
N ALA A 802 26.79 -12.68 -13.44
CA ALA A 802 27.86 -12.33 -14.36
C ALA A 802 27.36 -11.56 -15.60
N ALA A 803 26.18 -11.90 -16.13
CA ALA A 803 25.59 -11.22 -17.29
C ALA A 803 25.09 -9.79 -16.95
N VAL A 804 24.53 -9.59 -15.76
CA VAL A 804 24.12 -8.24 -15.27
C VAL A 804 25.35 -7.38 -14.98
N HIS A 805 26.38 -7.95 -14.36
CA HIS A 805 27.63 -7.26 -14.06
C HIS A 805 28.43 -6.90 -15.33
N ASP A 806 28.41 -7.73 -16.38
CA ASP A 806 28.95 -7.39 -17.70
C ASP A 806 28.20 -6.21 -18.34
N LEU A 807 26.87 -6.21 -18.26
CA LEU A 807 26.05 -5.09 -18.73
C LEU A 807 26.41 -3.78 -18.00
N PHE A 808 26.54 -3.81 -16.67
CA PHE A 808 26.95 -2.64 -15.88
C PHE A 808 28.36 -2.14 -16.26
N LYS A 809 29.31 -3.05 -16.54
CA LYS A 809 30.62 -2.66 -17.08
C LYS A 809 30.52 -2.01 -18.44
N ARG A 810 29.70 -2.56 -19.35
CA ARG A 810 29.46 -1.98 -20.67
C ARG A 810 28.82 -0.59 -20.59
N CYS A 811 27.97 -0.35 -19.58
CA CYS A 811 27.43 0.97 -19.28
C CYS A 811 28.52 1.95 -18.76
N ASP A 812 29.37 1.51 -17.83
CA ASP A 812 30.49 2.32 -17.28
C ASP A 812 31.53 2.68 -18.35
N THR A 813 31.80 1.78 -19.30
CA THR A 813 32.67 2.04 -20.46
C THR A 813 31.96 2.74 -21.63
N SER A 814 30.65 2.97 -21.55
CA SER A 814 29.92 3.69 -22.60
C SER A 814 30.26 5.18 -22.51
N PRO A 815 30.81 5.81 -23.56
CA PRO A 815 31.22 7.20 -23.49
C PRO A 815 30.02 8.12 -23.20
N SER A 816 30.25 9.11 -22.33
CA SER A 816 29.21 10.00 -21.82
C SER A 816 28.66 10.92 -22.91
N SER A 817 27.52 11.57 -22.64
CA SER A 817 27.00 12.60 -23.55
C SER A 817 27.97 13.78 -23.71
N GLU A 818 28.85 14.02 -22.73
CA GLU A 818 29.89 15.05 -22.77
C GLU A 818 31.00 14.69 -23.77
N ALA A 819 31.36 13.40 -23.89
CA ALA A 819 32.32 12.94 -24.90
C ALA A 819 31.83 13.25 -26.32
N LYS A 820 30.51 13.20 -26.58
CA LYS A 820 29.93 13.62 -27.86
C LYS A 820 30.07 15.13 -28.10
N ALA A 821 29.79 15.93 -27.08
CA ALA A 821 29.92 17.39 -27.14
C ALA A 821 31.38 17.85 -27.32
N LEU A 822 32.34 17.08 -26.82
CA LEU A 822 33.77 17.28 -27.10
C LEU A 822 34.17 16.87 -28.53
N CYS A 823 33.43 15.95 -29.17
CA CYS A 823 33.71 15.49 -30.52
C CYS A 823 33.08 16.35 -31.63
N VAL A 824 31.91 16.98 -31.44
CA VAL A 824 31.23 17.77 -32.49
C VAL A 824 30.51 18.98 -31.90
N SER A 825 30.69 20.17 -32.51
CA SER A 825 30.02 21.41 -32.09
C SER A 825 28.63 21.60 -32.69
N ASP A 826 27.74 22.38 -32.05
CA ASP A 826 26.35 22.59 -32.51
C ASP A 826 26.24 23.08 -33.96
N LEU A 827 27.16 23.97 -34.38
CA LEU A 827 27.27 24.43 -35.77
C LEU A 827 27.55 23.26 -36.73
N GLU A 828 28.44 22.34 -36.35
CA GLU A 828 28.79 21.16 -37.13
C GLU A 828 27.65 20.12 -37.17
N VAL A 829 26.96 19.90 -36.04
CA VAL A 829 25.74 19.06 -35.99
C VAL A 829 24.68 19.59 -36.95
N SER A 830 24.45 20.90 -36.94
CA SER A 830 23.48 21.55 -37.83
C SER A 830 23.90 21.46 -39.31
N LEU A 831 25.19 21.63 -39.63
CA LEU A 831 25.71 21.45 -41.00
C LEU A 831 25.54 20.01 -41.51
N VAL A 832 25.85 19.01 -40.67
CA VAL A 832 25.66 17.58 -41.00
C VAL A 832 24.18 17.25 -41.16
N THR A 833 23.31 17.81 -40.31
CA THR A 833 21.86 17.62 -40.40
C THR A 833 21.27 18.23 -41.69
N MET A 834 21.73 19.43 -42.09
CA MET A 834 21.31 20.06 -43.34
C MET A 834 21.78 19.29 -44.59
N ARG A 835 22.91 18.58 -44.52
CA ARG A 835 23.43 17.78 -45.63
C ARG A 835 24.21 16.55 -45.15
N PRO A 836 23.53 15.43 -44.85
CA PRO A 836 24.19 14.23 -44.35
C PRO A 836 25.34 13.76 -45.26
N PRO A 837 26.55 13.52 -44.72
CA PRO A 837 27.63 12.90 -45.48
C PRO A 837 27.31 11.42 -45.71
N THR A 838 27.59 10.93 -46.91
CA THR A 838 27.47 9.50 -47.26
C THR A 838 28.73 9.05 -47.99
N GLN A 839 28.92 7.74 -48.20
CA GLN A 839 30.07 7.22 -48.96
C GLN A 839 30.14 7.81 -50.39
N GLU A 840 29.01 8.15 -51.00
CA GLU A 840 28.93 8.83 -52.31
C GLU A 840 29.17 10.35 -52.23
N LYS A 841 28.99 10.94 -51.05
CA LYS A 841 29.04 12.39 -50.80
C LYS A 841 29.87 12.68 -49.53
N PRO A 842 31.18 12.35 -49.51
CA PRO A 842 32.03 12.60 -48.36
C PRO A 842 32.28 14.09 -48.16
N ILE A 843 32.66 14.48 -46.94
CA ILE A 843 32.99 15.87 -46.60
C ILE A 843 34.29 16.28 -47.29
N ASN A 844 34.13 17.01 -48.39
CA ASN A 844 35.22 17.54 -49.21
C ASN A 844 34.86 18.93 -49.75
N ALA A 845 35.76 19.57 -50.49
CA ALA A 845 35.52 20.90 -51.05
C ALA A 845 34.30 21.00 -52.00
N LYS A 846 33.74 19.90 -52.53
CA LYS A 846 32.48 19.89 -53.30
C LYS A 846 31.25 19.81 -52.38
N TRP A 847 31.35 19.06 -51.28
CA TRP A 847 30.32 19.04 -50.22
C TRP A 847 30.22 20.41 -49.54
N ILE A 848 31.35 21.01 -49.14
CA ILE A 848 31.41 22.34 -48.51
C ILE A 848 30.82 23.43 -49.42
N ARG A 849 31.23 23.47 -50.71
CA ARG A 849 30.67 24.45 -51.67
C ARG A 849 29.16 24.35 -51.82
N GLY A 850 28.61 23.15 -51.99
CA GLY A 850 27.15 22.99 -52.10
C GLY A 850 26.39 23.29 -50.78
N LEU A 851 27.06 23.21 -49.62
CA LEU A 851 26.49 23.72 -48.36
C LEU A 851 26.55 25.25 -48.29
N ILE A 852 27.61 25.89 -48.76
CA ILE A 852 27.68 27.36 -48.89
C ILE A 852 26.55 27.87 -49.77
N ASP A 853 26.26 27.21 -50.90
CA ASP A 853 25.17 27.59 -51.79
C ASP A 853 23.79 27.41 -51.11
N LEU A 854 23.61 26.34 -50.32
CA LEU A 854 22.38 26.09 -49.55
C LEU A 854 22.19 27.10 -48.40
N VAL A 855 23.25 27.37 -47.63
CA VAL A 855 23.24 28.36 -46.54
C VAL A 855 22.99 29.76 -47.08
N LYS A 856 23.64 30.17 -48.17
CA LYS A 856 23.35 31.45 -48.84
C LYS A 856 21.90 31.55 -49.31
N LYS A 857 21.33 30.47 -49.86
CA LYS A 857 19.91 30.43 -50.23
C LYS A 857 19.03 30.60 -48.99
N LYS A 858 19.35 29.93 -47.88
CA LYS A 858 18.63 30.05 -46.60
C LYS A 858 18.75 31.44 -45.97
N MET A 859 19.90 32.09 -46.08
CA MET A 859 20.09 33.48 -45.66
C MET A 859 19.25 34.45 -46.50
N ALA A 860 19.24 34.30 -47.84
CA ALA A 860 18.40 35.13 -48.69
C ALA A 860 16.89 34.92 -48.46
N GLU A 861 16.47 33.68 -48.15
CA GLU A 861 15.12 33.39 -47.66
C GLU A 861 14.85 34.08 -46.30
N GLY A 862 15.82 34.05 -45.38
CA GLY A 862 15.77 34.70 -44.07
C GLY A 862 15.70 36.23 -44.14
N GLU A 863 16.51 36.89 -44.97
CA GLU A 863 16.49 38.34 -45.22
C GLU A 863 15.14 38.81 -45.78
N LYS A 864 14.53 38.00 -46.65
CA LYS A 864 13.17 38.27 -47.15
C LYS A 864 12.12 38.15 -46.04
N LEU A 865 12.26 37.17 -45.13
CA LEU A 865 11.37 37.04 -43.98
C LEU A 865 11.60 38.14 -42.93
N LEU A 866 12.85 38.57 -42.73
CA LEU A 866 13.22 39.63 -41.80
C LEU A 866 12.65 40.98 -42.25
N SER A 867 12.77 41.31 -43.54
CA SER A 867 12.15 42.53 -44.10
C SER A 867 10.62 42.50 -44.07
N ALA A 868 10.00 41.33 -44.25
CA ALA A 868 8.55 41.17 -44.05
C ALA A 868 8.14 41.36 -42.57
N ALA A 869 8.87 40.74 -41.63
CA ALA A 869 8.64 40.89 -40.19
C ALA A 869 8.89 42.33 -39.71
N GLU A 870 9.82 43.06 -40.31
CA GLU A 870 10.05 44.48 -40.01
C GLU A 870 8.89 45.37 -40.48
N VAL A 871 8.26 45.06 -41.61
CA VAL A 871 7.01 45.73 -42.04
C VAL A 871 5.85 45.39 -41.09
N GLU A 872 5.72 44.12 -40.66
CA GLU A 872 4.72 43.72 -39.66
C GLU A 872 4.92 44.44 -38.32
N VAL A 873 6.16 44.53 -37.81
CA VAL A 873 6.49 45.25 -36.57
C VAL A 873 6.14 46.73 -36.66
N ASN A 874 6.44 47.39 -37.78
CA ASN A 874 6.10 48.81 -37.96
C ASN A 874 4.58 49.01 -38.04
N SER A 875 3.85 48.13 -38.75
CA SER A 875 2.38 48.15 -38.76
C SER A 875 1.77 47.86 -37.37
N GLY A 876 2.40 47.00 -36.57
CA GLY A 876 2.01 46.73 -35.19
C GLY A 876 2.23 47.92 -34.26
N LYS A 877 3.33 48.65 -34.43
CA LYS A 877 3.59 49.92 -33.72
C LYS A 877 2.55 50.99 -34.05
N ASP A 878 2.22 51.16 -35.33
CA ASP A 878 1.17 52.09 -35.76
C ASP A 878 -0.22 51.71 -35.21
N SER A 879 -0.55 50.41 -35.22
CA SER A 879 -1.79 49.86 -34.60
C SER A 879 -1.84 50.11 -33.09
N LEU A 880 -0.73 49.89 -32.38
CA LEU A 880 -0.62 50.13 -30.94
C LEU A 880 -0.80 51.63 -30.59
N LEU A 881 -0.22 52.53 -31.38
CA LEU A 881 -0.45 53.97 -31.22
C LEU A 881 -1.92 54.34 -31.47
N GLY A 882 -2.57 53.74 -32.47
CA GLY A 882 -4.02 53.91 -32.71
C GLY A 882 -4.89 53.42 -31.54
N LYS A 883 -4.49 52.33 -30.87
CA LYS A 883 -5.16 51.79 -29.67
C LYS A 883 -4.92 52.63 -28.41
N LEU A 884 -3.93 53.51 -28.39
CA LEU A 884 -3.61 54.40 -27.26
C LEU A 884 -4.51 55.64 -27.18
N GLU A 885 -4.91 56.20 -28.33
CA GLU A 885 -5.67 57.46 -28.39
C GLU A 885 -7.03 57.40 -27.66
N PRO A 886 -7.83 56.31 -27.73
CA PRO A 886 -9.07 56.16 -26.95
C PRO A 886 -8.85 56.17 -25.43
N VAL A 887 -7.74 55.58 -24.94
CA VAL A 887 -7.38 55.59 -23.51
C VAL A 887 -7.12 57.03 -23.04
N TYR A 888 -6.42 57.83 -23.85
CA TYR A 888 -6.18 59.24 -23.55
C TYR A 888 -7.49 60.07 -23.52
N GLY A 889 -8.39 59.84 -24.49
CA GLY A 889 -9.71 60.47 -24.51
C GLY A 889 -10.52 60.18 -23.24
N LYS A 890 -10.67 58.90 -22.89
CA LYS A 890 -11.43 58.48 -21.71
C LYS A 890 -10.78 58.90 -20.38
N MET A 891 -9.46 59.03 -20.34
CA MET A 891 -8.77 59.60 -19.18
C MET A 891 -9.10 61.08 -18.99
N SER A 892 -9.24 61.86 -20.07
CA SER A 892 -9.70 63.25 -19.97
C SER A 892 -11.14 63.34 -19.44
N ASP A 893 -12.03 62.46 -19.89
CA ASP A 893 -13.41 62.39 -19.39
C ASP A 893 -13.44 62.07 -17.88
N PHE A 894 -12.61 61.10 -17.45
CA PHE A 894 -12.46 60.72 -16.04
C PHE A 894 -11.94 61.87 -15.17
N HIS A 895 -10.97 62.65 -15.64
CA HIS A 895 -10.48 63.85 -14.95
C HIS A 895 -11.55 64.93 -14.80
N ASN A 896 -12.41 65.11 -15.80
CA ASN A 896 -13.49 66.08 -15.75
C ASN A 896 -14.50 65.73 -14.65
N ILE A 897 -15.02 64.50 -14.60
CA ILE A 897 -15.98 64.11 -13.56
C ILE A 897 -15.37 64.19 -12.15
N VAL A 898 -14.13 63.73 -11.96
CA VAL A 898 -13.49 63.85 -10.63
C VAL A 898 -13.29 65.31 -10.22
N SER A 899 -13.08 66.24 -11.18
CA SER A 899 -12.93 67.66 -10.87
C SER A 899 -14.19 68.29 -10.23
N GLU A 900 -15.38 67.77 -10.50
CA GLU A 900 -16.65 68.25 -9.93
C GLU A 900 -16.87 67.80 -8.48
N VAL A 901 -16.45 66.59 -8.14
CA VAL A 901 -16.61 66.02 -6.78
C VAL A 901 -15.43 66.35 -5.85
N LYS A 902 -14.25 66.64 -6.41
CA LYS A 902 -13.00 66.92 -5.67
C LYS A 902 -13.06 68.10 -4.68
N PRO A 903 -13.79 69.21 -4.92
CA PRO A 903 -13.95 70.28 -3.93
C PRO A 903 -14.69 69.80 -2.68
N HIS A 904 -15.77 69.03 -2.86
CA HIS A 904 -16.56 68.46 -1.77
C HIS A 904 -15.74 67.45 -0.96
N LEU A 905 -15.04 66.53 -1.63
CA LEU A 905 -14.13 65.56 -1.00
C LEU A 905 -13.00 66.25 -0.21
N ARG A 906 -12.55 67.44 -0.62
CA ARG A 906 -11.50 68.20 0.08
C ARG A 906 -12.02 68.90 1.34
N SER A 907 -13.20 69.51 1.32
CA SER A 907 -13.78 70.11 2.55
C SER A 907 -14.11 69.01 3.56
N LEU A 908 -14.72 67.90 3.11
CA LEU A 908 -14.97 66.71 3.93
C LEU A 908 -13.68 66.09 4.52
N ALA A 909 -12.54 66.24 3.83
CA ALA A 909 -11.24 65.79 4.31
C ALA A 909 -10.49 66.82 5.20
N GLN A 910 -10.93 68.07 5.27
CA GLN A 910 -10.27 69.12 6.08
C GLN A 910 -11.00 69.40 7.40
N GLU A 911 -12.34 69.29 7.42
CA GLU A 911 -13.16 69.63 8.60
C GLU A 911 -13.04 68.65 9.79
N GLU A 912 -12.34 67.52 9.61
CA GLU A 912 -12.05 66.55 10.69
C GLU A 912 -10.76 66.84 11.47
N ASP A 913 -9.79 67.59 10.91
CA ASP A 913 -8.52 67.86 11.59
C ASP A 913 -8.67 68.93 12.72
N ASP A 914 -9.79 69.69 12.74
CA ASP A 914 -10.07 70.78 13.69
C ASP A 914 -11.04 70.41 14.84
N ASN A 915 -11.78 69.28 14.77
CA ASN A 915 -12.79 68.89 15.78
C ASN A 915 -12.57 67.45 16.30
N GLY A 916 -11.78 67.33 17.37
CA GLY A 916 -11.42 66.03 17.96
C GLY A 916 -12.49 65.34 18.79
N ASP A 917 -13.61 64.94 18.19
CA ASP A 917 -14.60 64.04 18.80
C ASP A 917 -14.78 62.75 17.98
N GLY A 918 -14.44 61.61 18.58
CA GLY A 918 -13.98 60.40 17.89
C GLY A 918 -15.06 59.40 17.47
N SER A 919 -16.18 59.85 16.91
CA SER A 919 -17.29 58.97 16.50
C SER A 919 -17.50 58.82 14.98
N ASP A 920 -16.87 59.66 14.15
CA ASP A 920 -17.05 59.70 12.69
C ASP A 920 -15.71 59.84 11.93
N THR A 921 -14.59 59.40 12.50
CA THR A 921 -13.23 59.48 11.89
C THR A 921 -13.07 58.64 10.62
N GLU A 922 -13.92 57.64 10.41
CA GLU A 922 -13.81 56.70 9.29
C GLU A 922 -14.16 57.33 7.92
N PHE A 923 -14.94 58.42 7.90
CA PHE A 923 -15.46 59.01 6.66
C PHE A 923 -14.46 59.94 5.97
N GLY A 924 -13.87 60.91 6.69
CA GLY A 924 -12.85 61.80 6.13
C GLY A 924 -11.52 61.08 5.85
N GLU A 925 -11.15 60.07 6.64
CA GLU A 925 -10.07 59.14 6.28
C GLU A 925 -10.35 58.43 4.95
N SER A 926 -11.58 57.96 4.73
CA SER A 926 -11.97 57.33 3.45
C SER A 926 -11.98 58.32 2.27
N ALA A 927 -12.31 59.60 2.50
CA ALA A 927 -12.20 60.66 1.49
C ALA A 927 -10.72 61.03 1.18
N LYS A 928 -9.86 61.13 2.20
CA LYS A 928 -8.40 61.30 2.07
C LYS A 928 -7.80 60.13 1.28
N LYS A 929 -8.25 58.90 1.54
CA LYS A 929 -7.84 57.68 0.83
C LYS A 929 -8.26 57.69 -0.63
N PHE A 930 -9.52 57.94 -0.96
CA PHE A 930 -9.98 58.03 -2.35
C PHE A 930 -9.20 59.06 -3.18
N LEU A 931 -8.94 60.25 -2.61
CA LEU A 931 -8.15 61.29 -3.29
C LEU A 931 -6.69 60.89 -3.53
N THR A 932 -6.15 59.99 -2.70
CA THR A 932 -4.81 59.40 -2.84
C THR A 932 -4.82 58.31 -3.92
N ASP A 933 -5.72 57.33 -3.81
CA ASP A 933 -5.87 56.23 -4.77
C ASP A 933 -6.11 56.75 -6.21
N TYR A 934 -6.96 57.78 -6.36
CA TYR A 934 -7.19 58.46 -7.65
C TYR A 934 -5.93 59.15 -8.20
N ARG A 935 -5.14 59.83 -7.36
CA ARG A 935 -3.91 60.51 -7.78
C ARG A 935 -2.91 59.48 -8.29
N ASP A 936 -2.68 58.43 -7.52
CA ASP A 936 -1.64 57.44 -7.81
C ASP A 936 -2.00 56.67 -9.09
N PHE A 937 -3.26 56.26 -9.23
CA PHE A 937 -3.80 55.70 -10.48
C PHE A 937 -3.65 56.65 -11.69
N SER A 938 -3.89 57.95 -11.49
CA SER A 938 -3.73 58.96 -12.54
C SER A 938 -2.28 59.12 -12.98
N GLU A 939 -1.34 59.10 -12.04
CA GLU A 939 0.10 59.21 -12.33
C GLU A 939 0.62 57.93 -13.02
N ASP A 940 0.17 56.75 -12.59
CA ASP A 940 0.49 55.47 -13.20
C ASP A 940 -0.04 55.35 -14.64
N LEU A 941 -1.30 55.73 -14.91
CA LEU A 941 -1.82 55.71 -16.29
C LEU A 941 -1.07 56.69 -17.19
N ALA A 942 -0.80 57.90 -16.70
CA ALA A 942 -0.03 58.90 -17.44
C ALA A 942 1.40 58.40 -17.73
N SER A 943 1.99 57.64 -16.80
CA SER A 943 3.27 56.95 -16.99
C SER A 943 3.19 55.87 -18.07
N ILE A 944 2.18 55.00 -18.04
CA ILE A 944 1.93 53.97 -19.06
C ILE A 944 1.76 54.61 -20.44
N VAL A 945 0.90 55.63 -20.58
CA VAL A 945 0.68 56.35 -21.84
C VAL A 945 1.97 56.98 -22.36
N LYS A 946 2.79 57.57 -21.48
CA LYS A 946 4.09 58.16 -21.83
C LYS A 946 5.16 57.12 -22.18
N GLN A 947 5.05 55.89 -21.67
CA GLN A 947 5.93 54.77 -22.04
C GLN A 947 5.56 54.22 -23.42
N VAL A 948 4.27 53.95 -23.69
CA VAL A 948 3.80 53.47 -25.00
C VAL A 948 4.06 54.51 -26.11
N ARG A 949 3.88 55.81 -25.84
CA ARG A 949 4.10 56.90 -26.84
C ARG A 949 5.57 57.20 -27.14
N ARG A 950 6.53 56.52 -26.50
CA ARG A 950 7.96 56.85 -26.59
C ARG A 950 8.58 56.27 -27.89
N GLU A 951 8.46 57.01 -28.99
CA GLU A 951 8.84 56.54 -30.34
C GLU A 951 9.71 57.54 -31.13
N LYS A 952 11.04 57.32 -31.11
CA LYS A 952 11.93 57.33 -32.30
C LYS A 952 13.38 57.02 -31.88
N GLY A 953 13.86 55.82 -32.20
CA GLY A 953 15.30 55.48 -32.14
C GLY A 953 15.76 54.48 -31.08
N GLU A 954 14.88 53.95 -30.22
CA GLU A 954 15.25 52.89 -29.27
C GLU A 954 15.27 51.50 -29.93
N ASN A 955 16.24 50.66 -29.53
CA ASN A 955 16.44 49.29 -30.04
C ASN A 955 15.23 48.40 -29.75
N ASP A 956 14.78 47.59 -30.73
CA ASP A 956 13.61 46.70 -30.61
C ASP A 956 13.71 45.76 -29.39
N ALA A 957 14.92 45.35 -28.97
CA ALA A 957 15.14 44.56 -27.75
C ALA A 957 14.74 45.27 -26.45
N ASN A 958 15.20 46.53 -26.25
CA ASN A 958 14.83 47.34 -25.07
C ASN A 958 13.31 47.59 -25.03
N ARG A 959 12.70 47.65 -26.21
CA ARG A 959 11.26 47.87 -26.37
C ARG A 959 10.45 46.62 -26.07
N LEU A 960 10.97 45.44 -26.41
CA LEU A 960 10.38 44.15 -26.02
C LEU A 960 10.39 43.99 -24.49
N GLU A 961 11.48 44.36 -23.83
CA GLU A 961 11.56 44.38 -22.35
C GLU A 961 10.55 45.37 -21.74
N MET A 962 10.50 46.62 -22.23
CA MET A 962 9.54 47.63 -21.76
C MET A 962 8.08 47.21 -21.96
N LEU A 963 7.72 46.69 -23.14
CA LEU A 963 6.35 46.26 -23.45
C LEU A 963 5.93 45.03 -22.64
N SER A 964 6.87 44.13 -22.34
CA SER A 964 6.64 42.96 -21.46
C SER A 964 6.38 43.38 -20.00
N ASP A 965 7.19 44.31 -19.47
CA ASP A 965 6.97 44.90 -18.14
C ASP A 965 5.61 45.61 -18.05
N LEU A 966 5.26 46.40 -19.07
CA LEU A 966 3.94 47.04 -19.17
C LEU A 966 2.80 46.02 -19.20
N GLN A 967 2.88 44.99 -20.06
CA GLN A 967 1.88 43.91 -20.16
C GLN A 967 1.62 43.27 -18.78
N SER A 968 2.69 43.00 -18.02
CA SER A 968 2.59 42.37 -16.70
C SER A 968 1.84 43.22 -15.65
N LYS A 969 1.83 44.55 -15.82
CA LYS A 969 1.21 45.51 -14.88
C LYS A 969 -0.27 45.80 -15.18
N MET A 970 -0.73 45.55 -16.41
CA MET A 970 -2.11 45.88 -16.82
C MET A 970 -3.23 45.20 -16.00
N PRO A 971 -3.10 43.94 -15.53
CA PRO A 971 -4.15 43.31 -14.71
C PRO A 971 -4.34 44.02 -13.36
N ALA A 972 -3.25 44.24 -12.62
CA ALA A 972 -3.30 44.96 -11.34
C ALA A 972 -3.84 46.39 -11.50
N PHE A 973 -3.53 47.02 -12.64
CA PHE A 973 -4.02 48.35 -12.98
C PHE A 973 -5.56 48.38 -13.20
N ALA A 974 -6.13 47.36 -13.83
CA ALA A 974 -7.58 47.21 -13.99
C ALA A 974 -8.32 46.97 -12.64
N ASP A 975 -7.68 46.24 -11.72
CA ASP A 975 -8.21 46.03 -10.36
C ASP A 975 -8.18 47.31 -9.52
N VAL A 976 -7.16 48.15 -9.66
CA VAL A 976 -7.11 49.50 -9.04
C VAL A 976 -8.21 50.38 -9.61
N MET A 977 -8.37 50.41 -10.94
CA MET A 977 -9.41 51.18 -11.62
C MET A 977 -10.81 50.87 -11.05
N SER A 978 -11.19 49.59 -11.07
CA SER A 978 -12.52 49.14 -10.61
C SER A 978 -12.80 49.58 -9.17
N ARG A 979 -11.81 49.42 -8.27
CA ARG A 979 -11.91 49.85 -6.86
C ARG A 979 -12.12 51.35 -6.70
N ILE A 980 -11.48 52.20 -7.52
CA ILE A 980 -11.66 53.66 -7.46
C ILE A 980 -13.08 54.04 -7.86
N PHE A 981 -13.60 53.48 -8.96
CA PHE A 981 -14.96 53.77 -9.41
C PHE A 981 -16.03 53.34 -8.39
N ASP A 982 -15.86 52.18 -7.75
CA ASP A 982 -16.78 51.72 -6.71
C ASP A 982 -16.63 52.51 -5.39
N SER A 983 -15.41 52.92 -5.03
CA SER A 983 -15.15 53.68 -3.78
C SER A 983 -15.86 55.03 -3.75
N LEU A 984 -15.93 55.76 -4.87
CA LEU A 984 -16.64 57.05 -4.92
C LEU A 984 -18.14 56.88 -4.65
N VAL A 985 -18.75 55.83 -5.19
CA VAL A 985 -20.18 55.54 -5.04
C VAL A 985 -20.49 55.00 -3.65
N PHE A 986 -19.60 54.18 -3.07
CA PHE A 986 -19.69 53.73 -1.68
C PHE A 986 -19.62 54.91 -0.70
N LEU A 987 -18.65 55.81 -0.87
CA LEU A 987 -18.54 57.06 -0.10
C LEU A 987 -19.81 57.94 -0.15
N ALA A 988 -20.52 57.93 -1.28
CA ALA A 988 -21.76 58.70 -1.45
C ALA A 988 -23.01 58.02 -0.86
N THR A 989 -22.91 56.79 -0.37
CA THR A 989 -24.05 56.04 0.17
C THR A 989 -24.33 56.44 1.63
N PRO A 990 -25.58 56.79 2.00
CA PRO A 990 -25.89 57.19 3.37
C PRO A 990 -25.83 55.99 4.34
N LEU A 991 -25.07 56.14 5.42
CA LEU A 991 -25.07 55.19 6.54
C LEU A 991 -26.40 55.33 7.31
N THR A 992 -27.28 54.35 7.18
CA THR A 992 -28.49 54.26 8.01
C THR A 992 -28.13 53.80 9.42
N THR A 993 -28.15 54.74 10.38
CA THR A 993 -27.95 54.46 11.81
C THR A 993 -29.10 53.64 12.40
N THR A 994 -28.78 52.69 13.30
CA THR A 994 -29.73 51.82 13.99
C THR A 994 -29.99 52.25 15.43
N ALA A 995 -31.23 52.01 15.90
CA ALA A 995 -31.76 52.24 17.26
C ALA A 995 -31.96 53.73 17.66
N VAL A 996 -33.00 54.14 18.42
CA VAL A 996 -33.92 53.41 19.32
C VAL A 996 -35.40 53.81 19.11
N GLU A 997 -36.22 52.79 18.86
CA GLU A 997 -37.60 52.47 19.31
C GLU A 997 -38.70 53.50 19.68
N GLU A 998 -39.93 53.02 19.42
CA GLU A 998 -41.23 53.35 20.05
C GLU A 998 -41.86 54.75 19.91
N ASN A 999 -42.91 54.83 19.07
CA ASN A 999 -44.23 55.29 19.54
C ASN A 999 -45.43 54.83 18.67
N THR A 1000 -46.35 54.11 19.33
CA THR A 1000 -47.82 54.13 19.16
C THR A 1000 -48.52 53.83 17.81
N THR A 1001 -49.01 52.58 17.69
CA THR A 1001 -50.42 52.18 17.44
C THR A 1001 -51.22 52.53 16.15
N ASN A 1002 -51.95 51.50 15.68
CA ASN A 1002 -53.30 51.52 15.06
C ASN A 1002 -53.52 51.95 13.59
N LYS A 1003 -53.53 50.96 12.67
CA LYS A 1003 -54.70 50.43 11.90
C LYS A 1003 -54.18 49.37 10.90
N LYS A 1004 -54.63 48.10 10.87
CA LYS A 1004 -55.97 47.51 10.64
C LYS A 1004 -56.40 47.53 9.17
N GLU A 1005 -56.81 46.35 8.68
CA GLU A 1005 -57.34 45.99 7.34
C GLU A 1005 -56.27 45.89 6.23
N ARG A 1006 -56.05 44.80 5.46
CA ARG A 1006 -56.80 43.60 4.97
C ARG A 1006 -57.06 43.73 3.46
N SER A 1007 -56.83 42.63 2.70
CA SER A 1007 -57.20 42.40 1.28
C SER A 1007 -56.51 43.30 0.22
N THR A 1008 -56.22 42.87 -1.02
CA THR A 1008 -56.23 41.55 -1.70
C THR A 1008 -55.48 41.66 -3.05
N ALA A 1009 -54.72 40.61 -3.37
CA ALA A 1009 -54.72 39.84 -4.64
C ALA A 1009 -54.50 40.49 -6.03
N THR A 1010 -54.17 39.60 -6.99
CA THR A 1010 -53.93 39.80 -8.45
C THR A 1010 -52.60 40.51 -8.80
N GLY A 1011 -51.77 40.04 -9.74
CA GLY A 1011 -51.80 38.78 -10.53
C GLY A 1011 -51.35 39.02 -11.98
N GLU A 1012 -50.62 38.06 -12.58
CA GLU A 1012 -50.27 37.98 -14.03
C GLU A 1012 -49.40 39.18 -14.54
N GLU A 1013 -48.66 39.21 -15.67
CA GLU A 1013 -48.08 38.26 -16.65
C GLU A 1013 -46.86 39.02 -17.29
N ASN A 1014 -45.87 38.48 -18.03
CA ASN A 1014 -45.50 37.15 -18.53
C ASN A 1014 -43.96 37.15 -18.85
N THR A 1015 -43.42 36.02 -19.34
CA THR A 1015 -42.09 35.79 -19.98
C THR A 1015 -40.81 36.17 -19.23
#